data_AF-A0A1I2J944-F1
#
_entry.id   AF-A0A1I2J944-F1
#
_cell.length_a   1.000
_cell.length_b   1.000
_cell.length_c   1.000
_cell.angle_alpha   90.00
_cell.angle_beta   90.00
_cell.angle_gamma   90.00
#
_symmetry.space_group_name_H-M   'P 1'
#
loop_
_entity.id
_entity.type
_entity.pdbx_description
1 polymer ?
#
loop_
_entity_poly.entity_id
_entity_poly.type
_entity_poly.pdbx_seq_one_letter_code
_entity_poly.pdbx_strand_id
1 'polypeptide(L)'
;MRWRHALLLLLVLAAPTAGAADRLAALAGPLPARAPLPPLIVLNYHDVRDDIRDAGKSDSTAISTDHLIAHFEWLRANGFRMVSLDDVIAARRGERALPPKAVLLTFDDGLISFYTRVFPLLRAYGYPALFAVENSWMDLPDGKRFDYNGESCGRECFVSWAQVQELRASGLVEIASHTNDLHQGVLANPQGNQMPAAISLIYDPGIHDPGTYDLRSGYENADAYRARIHTDLARSADEIARRTGQRPRAIVWPYGAYNRIAQAEAAALGMDVSLSLDDEPVQLAEGRNLPRLLIADNIGVDGLAALIYRQRAIDPQRVVQVDLDYIYDPDPAQQEKNLSALLDRIRRMKPSQVWLQAYADPDGDGVADAVYFPNRHLPVRADLFARVAWQLRTRCEVEVYAWMPVLAFRFPDAKDLPALDDGKRGDHYRLAPWNPHVRAMIGDVYEDLAMHGGMSGLLFSDDAYLRDTDDLGPLAHATPAERTQYLIDFTRELADRARQWRAQLKTARNLYARPVLQPASEAWFAQSLAAFNAAYDYTALMAMPQLDQEPASDAWFKRLAAAVAAQPHGMDRTLFELATVDWRSGGKPVPAEVLGARLRLLQAQGVRHLGYYPDDFVAGRPALEAIRPYISAAEHPFREP
;
A
#
# COMPACT_ATOMS: atom_id res chain seq x y z
N MET A 1 -16.99 93.46 21.12
CA MET A 1 -18.41 93.08 21.30
C MET A 1 -18.52 91.59 20.93
N ARG A 2 -18.57 90.62 21.87
CA ARG A 2 -19.80 89.98 22.43
C ARG A 2 -20.96 90.04 21.40
N TRP A 3 -21.58 88.93 20.98
CA TRP A 3 -22.57 88.16 21.73
C TRP A 3 -22.72 86.72 21.18
N ARG A 4 -23.08 85.80 22.10
CA ARG A 4 -23.36 84.35 21.97
C ARG A 4 -24.65 84.07 21.19
N HIS A 5 -24.79 82.91 20.52
CA HIS A 5 -25.98 82.03 20.42
C HIS A 5 -25.51 80.67 19.81
N ALA A 6 -25.30 79.59 20.57
CA ALA A 6 -26.24 78.55 21.04
C ALA A 6 -26.56 77.45 20.00
N LEU A 7 -26.17 76.22 20.36
CA LEU A 7 -26.29 74.92 19.68
C LEU A 7 -27.73 74.52 19.31
N LEU A 8 -27.88 73.81 18.19
CA LEU A 8 -28.86 72.73 18.02
C LEU A 8 -28.29 71.68 17.05
N LEU A 9 -27.82 70.56 17.61
CA LEU A 9 -27.49 69.33 16.88
C LEU A 9 -28.73 68.42 16.89
N LEU A 10 -29.26 68.11 15.70
CA LEU A 10 -30.36 67.16 15.50
C LEU A 10 -29.76 65.78 15.19
N LEU A 11 -30.12 64.79 16.01
CA LEU A 11 -29.85 63.37 15.79
C LEU A 11 -30.62 62.86 14.55
N VAL A 12 -29.91 62.19 13.65
CA VAL A 12 -30.48 61.19 12.75
C VAL A 12 -29.91 59.83 13.17
N LEU A 13 -30.80 58.93 13.60
CA LEU A 13 -30.51 57.54 13.95
C LEU A 13 -30.11 56.76 12.69
N ALA A 14 -28.86 56.28 12.63
CA ALA A 14 -28.45 55.25 11.69
C ALA A 14 -28.37 53.90 12.43
N ALA A 15 -29.20 52.94 12.02
CA ALA A 15 -29.16 51.58 12.51
C ALA A 15 -27.89 50.85 12.01
N PRO A 16 -27.23 50.01 12.84
CA PRO A 16 -26.06 49.26 12.39
C PRO A 16 -26.51 48.04 11.57
N THR A 17 -25.95 47.89 10.37
CA THR A 17 -26.15 46.71 9.52
C THR A 17 -25.39 45.51 10.10
N ALA A 18 -26.10 44.67 10.85
CA ALA A 18 -25.69 43.28 11.09
C ALA A 18 -25.80 42.50 9.77
N GLY A 19 -24.69 42.00 9.23
CA GLY A 19 -24.74 41.24 7.98
C GLY A 19 -23.40 40.83 7.38
N ALA A 20 -22.29 41.44 7.81
CA ALA A 20 -20.96 41.04 7.36
C ALA A 20 -20.34 39.91 8.19
N ALA A 21 -20.59 39.87 9.51
CA ALA A 21 -20.04 38.84 10.40
C ALA A 21 -20.71 37.47 10.21
N ASP A 22 -22.03 37.43 10.01
CA ASP A 22 -22.77 36.16 9.86
C ASP A 22 -22.48 35.45 8.53
N ARG A 23 -22.06 36.17 7.48
CA ARG A 23 -21.69 35.57 6.19
C ARG A 23 -20.30 34.92 6.20
N LEU A 24 -19.39 35.37 7.07
CA LEU A 24 -18.09 34.73 7.27
C LEU A 24 -18.22 33.45 8.11
N ALA A 25 -19.13 33.42 9.09
CA ALA A 25 -19.44 32.22 9.86
C ALA A 25 -20.13 31.12 9.01
N ALA A 26 -20.95 31.49 8.02
CA ALA A 26 -21.61 30.53 7.13
C ALA A 26 -20.67 29.85 6.10
N LEU A 27 -19.46 30.41 5.88
CA LEU A 27 -18.42 29.81 5.02
C LEU A 27 -17.44 28.92 5.79
N ALA A 28 -17.41 29.04 7.12
CA ALA A 28 -16.72 28.11 8.00
C ALA A 28 -17.71 27.05 8.46
N GLY A 29 -18.03 26.10 7.59
CA GLY A 29 -18.66 24.85 8.02
C GLY A 29 -17.88 24.25 9.19
N PRO A 30 -18.52 23.47 10.08
CA PRO A 30 -17.82 22.84 11.20
C PRO A 30 -16.58 22.12 10.65
N LEU A 31 -15.41 22.46 11.18
CA LEU A 31 -14.19 21.70 10.89
C LEU A 31 -14.55 20.23 11.08
N PRO A 32 -14.28 19.35 10.10
CA PRO A 32 -14.57 17.94 10.26
C PRO A 32 -13.96 17.48 11.58
N ALA A 33 -14.76 16.84 12.43
CA ALA A 33 -14.28 16.32 13.70
C ALA A 33 -13.04 15.47 13.41
N ARG A 34 -11.89 15.82 14.00
CA ARG A 34 -10.65 15.06 13.84
C ARG A 34 -10.95 13.60 14.14
N ALA A 35 -10.63 12.70 13.21
CA ALA A 35 -10.81 11.27 13.41
C ALA A 35 -10.21 10.83 14.76
N PRO A 36 -10.86 9.92 15.51
CA PRO A 36 -10.32 9.46 16.79
C PRO A 36 -8.96 8.79 16.59
N LEU A 37 -8.14 8.74 17.66
CA LEU A 37 -6.93 7.90 17.60
C LEU A 37 -7.37 6.43 17.51
N PRO A 38 -6.56 5.55 16.91
CA PRO A 38 -6.82 4.12 16.97
C PRO A 38 -6.86 3.62 18.42
N PRO A 39 -7.53 2.48 18.67
CA PRO A 39 -7.64 1.91 20.02
C PRO A 39 -6.29 1.47 20.60
N LEU A 40 -5.29 1.21 19.74
CA LEU A 40 -3.92 0.89 20.08
C LEU A 40 -2.98 1.59 19.10
N ILE A 41 -1.88 2.14 19.60
CA ILE A 41 -0.73 2.57 18.82
C ILE A 41 0.41 1.59 19.12
N VAL A 42 1.14 1.15 18.11
CA VAL A 42 2.31 0.30 18.30
C VAL A 42 3.52 1.04 17.74
N LEU A 43 4.51 1.33 18.59
CA LEU A 43 5.72 2.04 18.20
C LEU A 43 6.85 1.03 18.04
N ASN A 44 7.59 1.12 16.94
CA ASN A 44 8.74 0.27 16.65
C ASN A 44 10.03 1.09 16.70
N TYR A 45 10.92 0.68 17.59
CA TYR A 45 12.28 1.17 17.74
C TYR A 45 13.27 0.05 17.38
N HIS A 46 14.47 0.41 16.95
CA HIS A 46 15.56 -0.54 16.74
C HIS A 46 16.71 -0.21 17.69
N ASP A 47 17.74 0.48 17.18
CA ASP A 47 18.93 0.80 17.96
C ASP A 47 18.77 2.09 18.77
N VAL A 48 19.45 2.13 19.91
CA VAL A 48 19.58 3.32 20.76
C VAL A 48 21.06 3.64 20.93
N ARG A 49 21.51 4.71 20.29
CA ARG A 49 22.91 5.14 20.34
C ARG A 49 23.02 6.66 20.35
N ASP A 50 24.00 7.18 21.08
CA ASP A 50 24.20 8.62 21.25
C ASP A 50 25.18 9.22 20.22
N ASP A 51 25.87 8.36 19.47
CA ASP A 51 26.87 8.72 18.46
C ASP A 51 26.28 8.93 17.06
N ILE A 52 24.98 8.72 16.86
CA ILE A 52 24.28 8.92 15.57
C ILE A 52 24.19 10.39 15.15
N ARG A 53 24.65 11.31 16.01
CA ARG A 53 24.81 12.74 15.69
C ARG A 53 26.22 13.07 15.20
N ASP A 54 27.14 12.11 15.23
CA ASP A 54 28.53 12.30 14.82
C ASP A 54 28.64 12.31 13.30
N ALA A 55 29.55 13.14 12.78
CA ALA A 55 29.78 13.25 11.34
C ALA A 55 30.21 11.90 10.73
N GLY A 56 29.46 11.43 9.74
CA GLY A 56 29.75 10.18 9.03
C GLY A 56 29.10 8.93 9.64
N LYS A 57 28.38 9.06 10.76
CA LYS A 57 27.50 8.01 11.28
C LYS A 57 26.06 8.30 10.84
N SER A 58 25.47 7.37 10.11
CA SER A 58 24.07 7.45 9.72
C SER A 58 23.45 6.06 9.85
N ASP A 59 22.51 5.93 10.77
CA ASP A 59 21.62 4.79 10.85
C ASP A 59 20.21 5.32 10.93
N SER A 60 19.47 5.13 9.85
CA SER A 60 18.10 5.61 9.71
C SER A 60 17.13 4.98 10.71
N THR A 61 17.50 3.90 11.40
CA THR A 61 16.63 3.22 12.38
C THR A 61 17.07 3.43 13.82
N ALA A 62 18.15 4.18 14.05
CA ALA A 62 18.65 4.48 15.37
C ALA A 62 18.08 5.78 15.93
N ILE A 63 17.88 5.81 17.25
CA ILE A 63 17.49 6.99 18.00
C ILE A 63 18.47 7.27 19.14
N SER A 64 18.62 8.54 19.48
CA SER A 64 19.45 8.97 20.60
C SER A 64 18.74 8.75 21.94
N THR A 65 19.50 8.48 23.01
CA THR A 65 18.92 8.17 24.32
C THR A 65 18.09 9.34 24.86
N ASP A 66 18.52 10.58 24.62
CA ASP A 66 17.78 11.79 25.01
C ASP A 66 16.47 11.95 24.24
N HIS A 67 16.43 11.63 22.94
CA HIS A 67 15.19 11.61 22.17
C HIS A 67 14.23 10.51 22.64
N LEU A 68 14.73 9.31 22.95
CA LEU A 68 13.90 8.24 23.52
C LEU A 68 13.29 8.66 24.88
N ILE A 69 14.08 9.30 25.75
CA ILE A 69 13.57 9.87 27.00
C ILE A 69 12.51 10.94 26.73
N ALA A 70 12.75 11.84 25.78
CA ALA A 70 11.80 12.87 25.40
C ALA A 70 10.48 12.26 24.84
N HIS A 71 10.56 11.16 24.09
CA HIS A 71 9.39 10.41 23.63
C HIS A 71 8.58 9.87 24.81
N PHE A 72 9.24 9.20 25.77
CA PHE A 72 8.58 8.65 26.95
C PHE A 72 7.89 9.73 27.79
N GLU A 73 8.59 10.83 28.06
CA GLU A 73 8.05 11.96 28.82
C GLU A 73 6.89 12.64 28.08
N TRP A 74 7.00 12.84 26.77
CA TRP A 74 5.91 13.42 25.99
C TRP A 74 4.68 12.53 25.94
N LEU A 75 4.85 11.22 25.70
CA LEU A 75 3.75 10.25 25.72
C LEU A 75 3.04 10.28 27.08
N ARG A 76 3.80 10.25 28.17
CA ARG A 76 3.28 10.35 29.54
C ARG A 76 2.52 11.66 29.78
N ALA A 77 3.12 12.80 29.43
CA ALA A 77 2.54 14.13 29.63
C ALA A 77 1.26 14.33 28.80
N ASN A 78 1.13 13.65 27.67
CA ASN A 78 -0.05 13.71 26.79
C ASN A 78 -1.08 12.60 27.09
N GLY A 79 -0.90 11.86 28.19
CA GLY A 79 -1.86 10.88 28.69
C GLY A 79 -1.90 9.57 27.91
N PHE A 80 -0.87 9.26 27.12
CA PHE A 80 -0.68 7.93 26.55
C PHE A 80 -0.36 6.92 27.67
N ARG A 81 -0.78 5.68 27.48
CA ARG A 81 -0.66 4.60 28.47
C ARG A 81 0.05 3.41 27.84
N MET A 82 1.24 3.09 28.34
CA MET A 82 1.98 1.93 27.87
C MET A 82 1.28 0.66 28.35
N VAL A 83 1.07 -0.28 27.43
CA VAL A 83 0.37 -1.55 27.66
C VAL A 83 1.25 -2.74 27.30
N SER A 84 1.04 -3.87 27.97
CA SER A 84 1.77 -5.10 27.72
C SER A 84 1.17 -5.89 26.54
N LEU A 85 1.88 -6.91 26.06
CA LEU A 85 1.30 -7.84 25.08
C LEU A 85 0.08 -8.57 25.68
N ASP A 86 0.08 -8.87 26.98
CA ASP A 86 -1.05 -9.51 27.67
C ASP A 86 -2.32 -8.64 27.60
N ASP A 87 -2.18 -7.32 27.79
CA ASP A 87 -3.31 -6.39 27.66
C ASP A 87 -3.86 -6.38 26.22
N VAL A 88 -2.97 -6.43 25.22
CA VAL A 88 -3.36 -6.47 23.81
C VAL A 88 -4.09 -7.77 23.48
N ILE A 89 -3.59 -8.92 23.97
CA ILE A 89 -4.25 -10.23 23.78
C ILE A 89 -5.61 -10.25 24.47
N ALA A 90 -5.71 -9.80 25.72
CA ALA A 90 -6.97 -9.73 26.46
C ALA A 90 -7.99 -8.82 25.75
N ALA A 91 -7.54 -7.70 25.16
CA ALA A 91 -8.40 -6.81 24.39
C ALA A 91 -8.91 -7.45 23.09
N ARG A 92 -8.06 -8.19 22.38
CA ARG A 92 -8.46 -8.93 21.17
C ARG A 92 -9.52 -9.99 21.46
N ARG A 93 -9.43 -10.63 22.63
CA ARG A 93 -10.39 -11.64 23.11
C ARG A 93 -11.66 -11.03 23.69
N GLY A 94 -11.75 -9.70 23.80
CA GLY A 94 -12.87 -9.02 24.46
C GLY A 94 -12.91 -9.22 25.98
N GLU A 95 -11.84 -9.74 26.58
CA GLU A 95 -11.74 -9.98 28.03
C GLU A 95 -11.53 -8.68 28.81
N ARG A 96 -10.79 -7.71 28.23
CA ARG A 96 -10.50 -6.42 28.84
C ARG A 96 -10.24 -5.35 27.80
N ALA A 97 -10.96 -4.23 27.88
CA ALA A 97 -10.69 -3.09 27.00
C ALA A 97 -9.33 -2.44 27.31
N LEU A 98 -8.61 -2.00 26.26
CA LEU A 98 -7.42 -1.18 26.43
C LEU A 98 -7.77 0.20 27.03
N PRO A 99 -6.85 0.81 27.79
CA PRO A 99 -7.04 2.20 28.21
C PRO A 99 -7.06 3.14 26.99
N PRO A 100 -7.72 4.32 27.08
CA PRO A 100 -7.61 5.34 26.05
C PRO A 100 -6.14 5.71 25.80
N LYS A 101 -5.78 5.93 24.53
CA LYS A 101 -4.40 6.23 24.10
C LYS A 101 -3.39 5.13 24.51
N ALA A 102 -3.77 3.87 24.38
CA ALA A 102 -2.89 2.74 24.63
C ALA A 102 -1.72 2.71 23.63
N VAL A 103 -0.52 2.43 24.13
CA VAL A 103 0.72 2.32 23.35
C VAL A 103 1.43 1.02 23.69
N LEU A 104 1.68 0.16 22.70
CA LEU A 104 2.62 -0.95 22.84
C LEU A 104 3.99 -0.50 22.33
N LEU A 105 5.00 -0.54 23.20
CA LEU A 105 6.39 -0.29 22.81
C LEU A 105 7.02 -1.58 22.31
N THR A 106 7.60 -1.54 21.11
CA THR A 106 8.29 -2.68 20.49
C THR A 106 9.71 -2.29 20.12
N PHE A 107 10.64 -3.21 20.35
CA PHE A 107 12.06 -3.06 20.02
C PHE A 107 12.52 -4.31 19.27
N ASP A 108 13.21 -4.11 18.15
CA ASP A 108 13.53 -5.21 17.23
C ASP A 108 15.02 -5.60 17.28
N ASP A 109 15.38 -6.60 16.49
CA ASP A 109 16.75 -7.00 16.13
C ASP A 109 17.62 -7.63 17.24
N GLY A 110 17.18 -7.67 18.49
CA GLY A 110 17.99 -8.25 19.55
C GLY A 110 19.23 -7.43 19.91
N LEU A 111 19.25 -6.12 19.63
CA LEU A 111 20.42 -5.27 19.83
C LEU A 111 20.79 -5.05 21.30
N ILE A 112 22.09 -4.96 21.58
CA ILE A 112 22.64 -4.79 22.93
C ILE A 112 22.23 -3.47 23.60
N SER A 113 21.90 -2.45 22.80
CA SER A 113 21.40 -1.16 23.27
C SER A 113 20.06 -1.29 24.00
N PHE A 114 19.24 -2.29 23.64
CA PHE A 114 18.02 -2.59 24.38
C PHE A 114 18.32 -2.93 25.84
N TYR A 115 19.29 -3.81 26.09
CA TYR A 115 19.68 -4.18 27.46
C TYR A 115 20.40 -3.05 28.20
N THR A 116 21.32 -2.35 27.53
CA THR A 116 22.22 -1.39 28.19
C THR A 116 21.61 0.01 28.37
N ARG A 117 20.66 0.42 27.51
CA ARG A 117 20.06 1.76 27.52
C ARG A 117 18.54 1.73 27.71
N VAL A 118 17.82 0.89 26.97
CA VAL A 118 16.35 0.86 27.02
C VAL A 118 15.82 0.24 28.31
N PHE A 119 16.31 -0.94 28.68
CA PHE A 119 15.82 -1.69 29.83
C PHE A 119 15.93 -0.94 31.18
N PRO A 120 17.02 -0.22 31.49
CA PRO A 120 17.06 0.68 32.64
C PRO A 120 15.96 1.74 32.63
N LEU A 121 15.64 2.31 31.47
CA LEU A 121 14.54 3.28 31.32
C LEU A 121 13.19 2.60 31.53
N LEU A 122 12.94 1.44 30.92
CA LEU A 122 11.69 0.69 31.13
C LEU A 122 11.44 0.41 32.62
N ARG A 123 12.49 0.04 33.39
CA ARG A 123 12.39 -0.14 34.84
C ARG A 123 12.10 1.16 35.58
N ALA A 124 12.77 2.26 35.22
CA ALA A 124 12.57 3.56 35.86
C ALA A 124 11.15 4.10 35.65
N TYR A 125 10.55 3.86 34.49
CA TYR A 125 9.20 4.32 34.14
C TYR A 125 8.10 3.29 34.48
N GLY A 126 8.46 2.03 34.72
CA GLY A 126 7.52 0.92 34.86
C GLY A 126 6.76 0.61 33.56
N TYR A 127 7.43 0.78 32.42
CA TYR A 127 6.82 0.58 31.11
C TYR A 127 7.01 -0.85 30.61
N PRO A 128 5.91 -1.54 30.23
CA PRO A 128 6.02 -2.81 29.54
C PRO A 128 6.51 -2.59 28.10
N ALA A 129 7.22 -3.58 27.56
CA ALA A 129 7.65 -3.59 26.16
C ALA A 129 7.65 -5.02 25.58
N LEU A 130 7.63 -5.11 24.26
CA LEU A 130 7.91 -6.32 23.50
C LEU A 130 9.30 -6.18 22.87
N PHE A 131 10.14 -7.19 23.01
CA PHE A 131 11.48 -7.25 22.44
C PHE A 131 11.60 -8.44 21.51
N ALA A 132 11.78 -8.19 20.22
CA ALA A 132 11.88 -9.21 19.20
C ALA A 132 13.35 -9.57 18.95
N VAL A 133 13.66 -10.86 19.02
CA VAL A 133 15.03 -11.36 18.90
C VAL A 133 15.20 -12.20 17.64
N GLU A 134 16.28 -11.94 16.92
CA GLU A 134 16.75 -12.77 15.80
C GLU A 134 17.82 -13.72 16.37
N ASN A 135 17.60 -15.02 16.19
CA ASN A 135 18.46 -16.02 16.82
C ASN A 135 19.86 -16.13 16.16
N SER A 136 19.97 -16.14 14.84
CA SER A 136 21.25 -16.26 14.14
C SER A 136 22.22 -15.11 14.42
N TRP A 137 21.72 -13.90 14.67
CA TRP A 137 22.45 -12.70 15.03
C TRP A 137 22.92 -12.78 16.48
N MET A 138 22.05 -13.24 17.39
CA MET A 138 22.43 -13.49 18.77
C MET A 138 23.38 -14.69 18.96
N ASP A 139 23.34 -15.66 18.06
CA ASP A 139 24.25 -16.82 18.06
C ASP A 139 25.37 -16.68 17.02
N LEU A 140 25.61 -15.45 16.54
CA LEU A 140 26.66 -15.16 15.57
C LEU A 140 28.03 -15.65 16.09
N PRO A 141 28.75 -16.51 15.35
CA PRO A 141 30.03 -17.03 15.82
C PRO A 141 31.07 -15.94 16.07
N ASP A 142 31.94 -16.14 17.06
CA ASP A 142 33.02 -15.20 17.37
C ASP A 142 33.87 -14.87 16.14
N GLY A 143 34.11 -13.58 15.92
CA GLY A 143 34.88 -13.07 14.78
C GLY A 143 34.10 -12.97 13.46
N LYS A 144 32.87 -13.50 13.37
CA LYS A 144 31.98 -13.19 12.24
C LYS A 144 31.41 -11.79 12.41
N ARG A 145 31.29 -11.08 11.28
CA ARG A 145 30.72 -9.74 11.19
C ARG A 145 29.93 -9.60 9.90
N PHE A 146 28.93 -8.75 9.90
CA PHE A 146 28.17 -8.37 8.71
C PHE A 146 27.86 -6.87 8.72
N ASP A 147 27.38 -6.34 7.60
CA ASP A 147 26.92 -4.96 7.50
C ASP A 147 25.51 -4.84 8.07
N TYR A 148 25.34 -4.00 9.08
CA TYR A 148 24.06 -3.67 9.68
C TYR A 148 23.92 -2.14 9.61
N ASN A 149 23.03 -1.68 8.74
CA ASN A 149 22.77 -0.25 8.49
C ASN A 149 24.04 0.59 8.25
N GLY A 150 25.00 0.05 7.49
CA GLY A 150 26.25 0.75 7.16
C GLY A 150 27.32 0.68 8.25
N GLU A 151 27.09 -0.06 9.34
CA GLU A 151 28.09 -0.36 10.35
C GLU A 151 28.46 -1.85 10.36
N SER A 152 29.73 -2.14 10.67
CA SER A 152 30.16 -3.53 10.85
C SER A 152 29.72 -4.04 12.21
N CYS A 153 28.76 -4.94 12.25
CA CYS A 153 28.25 -5.55 13.48
C CYS A 153 28.80 -6.97 13.66
N GLY A 154 29.27 -7.26 14.87
CA GLY A 154 29.65 -8.61 15.32
C GLY A 154 28.77 -9.09 16.46
N ARG A 155 29.19 -10.15 17.15
CA ARG A 155 28.45 -10.72 18.28
C ARG A 155 28.17 -9.71 19.39
N GLU A 156 29.07 -8.74 19.59
CA GLU A 156 28.95 -7.69 20.61
C GLU A 156 27.80 -6.71 20.39
N CYS A 157 27.23 -6.67 19.18
CA CYS A 157 26.12 -5.78 18.84
C CYS A 157 24.77 -6.31 19.34
N PHE A 158 24.71 -7.58 19.75
CA PHE A 158 23.48 -8.26 20.14
C PHE A 158 23.50 -8.69 21.60
N VAL A 159 22.32 -8.79 22.22
CA VAL A 159 22.17 -9.32 23.57
C VAL A 159 22.64 -10.77 23.66
N SER A 160 23.07 -11.20 24.85
CA SER A 160 23.28 -12.61 25.18
C SER A 160 21.98 -13.26 25.65
N TRP A 161 21.89 -14.59 25.50
CA TRP A 161 20.76 -15.35 26.05
C TRP A 161 20.62 -15.17 27.57
N ALA A 162 21.72 -14.97 28.30
CA ALA A 162 21.66 -14.65 29.73
C ALA A 162 20.99 -13.30 29.99
N GLN A 163 21.28 -12.28 29.17
CA GLN A 163 20.60 -10.99 29.23
C GLN A 163 19.12 -11.12 28.85
N VAL A 164 18.78 -11.92 27.83
CA VAL A 164 17.37 -12.20 27.47
C VAL A 164 16.61 -12.85 28.64
N GLN A 165 17.23 -13.79 29.36
CA GLN A 165 16.64 -14.38 30.55
C GLN A 165 16.39 -13.34 31.65
N GLU A 166 17.32 -12.40 31.88
CA GLU A 166 17.14 -11.30 32.83
C GLU A 166 16.00 -10.36 32.41
N LEU A 167 15.95 -9.98 31.13
CA LEU A 167 14.88 -9.16 30.57
C LEU A 167 13.51 -9.81 30.82
N ARG A 168 13.37 -11.10 30.53
CA ARG A 168 12.12 -11.85 30.80
C ARG A 168 11.80 -11.91 32.29
N ALA A 169 12.79 -12.24 33.13
CA ALA A 169 12.60 -12.39 34.58
C ALA A 169 12.15 -11.09 35.26
N SER A 170 12.35 -9.93 34.63
CA SER A 170 11.86 -8.64 35.11
C SER A 170 10.33 -8.52 35.16
N GLY A 171 9.61 -9.30 34.35
CA GLY A 171 8.16 -9.18 34.15
C GLY A 171 7.72 -7.95 33.34
N LEU A 172 8.66 -7.13 32.85
CA LEU A 172 8.36 -5.94 32.01
C LEU A 172 8.46 -6.22 30.52
N VAL A 173 9.24 -7.23 30.12
CA VAL A 173 9.59 -7.47 28.71
C VAL A 173 9.05 -8.82 28.23
N GLU A 174 8.17 -8.77 27.23
CA GLU A 174 7.80 -9.95 26.43
C GLU A 174 8.89 -10.23 25.39
N ILE A 175 9.35 -11.48 25.29
CA ILE A 175 10.29 -11.90 24.24
C ILE A 175 9.50 -12.45 23.04
N ALA A 176 9.66 -11.82 21.89
CA ALA A 176 9.04 -12.21 20.63
C ALA A 176 10.07 -12.79 19.65
N SER A 177 9.61 -13.59 18.70
CA SER A 177 10.45 -14.06 17.60
C SER A 177 10.62 -12.97 16.55
N HIS A 178 11.86 -12.74 16.11
CA HIS A 178 12.19 -12.04 14.88
C HIS A 178 12.74 -12.99 13.82
N THR A 179 12.21 -14.23 13.79
CA THR A 179 12.66 -15.37 12.99
C THR A 179 13.98 -15.99 13.49
N ASN A 180 14.43 -17.08 12.87
CA ASN A 180 15.72 -17.68 13.18
C ASN A 180 16.82 -17.20 12.22
N ASP A 181 16.54 -17.10 10.93
CA ASP A 181 17.48 -16.67 9.87
C ASP A 181 16.75 -16.17 8.61
N LEU A 182 15.60 -15.49 8.77
CA LEU A 182 14.85 -14.91 7.65
C LEU A 182 15.05 -13.40 7.52
N HIS A 183 15.86 -12.77 8.37
CA HIS A 183 16.20 -11.34 8.29
C HIS A 183 17.30 -11.06 7.24
N GLN A 184 17.05 -11.44 5.99
CA GLN A 184 17.99 -11.27 4.89
C GLN A 184 17.26 -11.14 3.54
N GLY A 185 17.99 -10.61 2.55
CA GLY A 185 17.59 -10.68 1.15
C GLY A 185 17.92 -12.06 0.59
N VAL A 186 17.00 -12.62 -0.19
CA VAL A 186 17.24 -13.82 -1.01
C VAL A 186 17.10 -13.46 -2.48
N LEU A 187 17.84 -14.18 -3.33
CA LEU A 187 17.65 -14.10 -4.77
C LEU A 187 16.23 -14.59 -5.09
N ALA A 188 15.38 -13.69 -5.57
CA ALA A 188 13.95 -13.97 -5.72
C ALA A 188 13.50 -14.07 -7.19
N ASN A 189 14.41 -13.86 -8.16
CA ASN A 189 14.13 -14.01 -9.59
C ASN A 189 15.44 -14.07 -10.43
N PRO A 190 15.38 -14.54 -11.70
CA PRO A 190 16.55 -14.66 -12.59
C PRO A 190 17.32 -13.36 -12.84
N GLN A 191 16.66 -12.23 -12.62
CA GLN A 191 17.19 -10.91 -12.91
C GLN A 191 18.13 -10.38 -11.82
N GLY A 192 18.29 -11.11 -10.70
CA GLY A 192 19.23 -10.77 -9.64
C GLY A 192 18.63 -9.98 -8.48
N ASN A 193 17.29 -9.87 -8.38
CA ASN A 193 16.68 -9.07 -7.32
C ASN A 193 16.78 -9.79 -5.96
N GLN A 194 17.29 -9.07 -4.96
CA GLN A 194 17.31 -9.50 -3.57
C GLN A 194 16.04 -9.02 -2.87
N MET A 195 15.19 -9.93 -2.40
CA MET A 195 13.91 -9.61 -1.75
C MET A 195 13.82 -10.28 -0.36
N PRO A 196 12.99 -9.78 0.57
CA PRO A 196 12.90 -10.34 1.92
C PRO A 196 12.58 -11.85 1.94
N ALA A 197 13.39 -12.63 2.67
CA ALA A 197 13.30 -14.09 2.68
C ALA A 197 11.95 -14.63 3.20
N ALA A 198 11.32 -13.93 4.14
CA ALA A 198 10.09 -14.35 4.78
C ALA A 198 8.84 -14.30 3.88
N ILE A 199 8.91 -13.62 2.72
CA ILE A 199 7.74 -13.40 1.84
C ILE A 199 8.00 -13.72 0.36
N SER A 200 9.21 -14.15 0.03
CA SER A 200 9.65 -14.36 -1.35
C SER A 200 9.96 -15.83 -1.58
N LEU A 201 9.61 -16.32 -2.77
CA LEU A 201 10.15 -17.57 -3.27
C LEU A 201 11.63 -17.38 -3.58
N ILE A 202 12.44 -18.37 -3.24
CA ILE A 202 13.85 -18.38 -3.64
C ILE A 202 13.96 -18.78 -5.12
N TYR A 203 14.77 -18.06 -5.88
CA TYR A 203 15.20 -18.47 -7.21
C TYR A 203 16.60 -19.09 -7.12
N ASP A 204 16.71 -20.35 -7.55
CA ASP A 204 17.95 -21.11 -7.64
C ASP A 204 18.33 -21.37 -9.11
N PRO A 205 19.37 -20.71 -9.64
CA PRO A 205 19.82 -20.93 -11.01
C PRO A 205 20.37 -22.35 -11.24
N GLY A 206 20.75 -23.07 -10.18
CA GLY A 206 21.26 -24.44 -10.25
C GLY A 206 20.18 -25.51 -10.46
N ILE A 207 18.91 -25.18 -10.22
CA ILE A 207 17.74 -26.06 -10.40
C ILE A 207 16.96 -25.69 -11.67
N HIS A 208 17.26 -24.54 -12.28
CA HIS A 208 16.70 -24.15 -13.57
C HIS A 208 17.12 -25.18 -14.64
N ASP A 209 16.14 -25.76 -15.35
CA ASP A 209 16.41 -26.60 -16.51
C ASP A 209 16.44 -25.72 -17.77
N PRO A 210 17.63 -25.36 -18.29
CA PRO A 210 17.75 -24.50 -19.47
C PRO A 210 17.16 -25.13 -20.74
N GLY A 211 16.79 -26.42 -20.72
CA GLY A 211 16.10 -27.12 -21.79
C GLY A 211 14.58 -26.95 -21.79
N THR A 212 13.99 -26.34 -20.74
CA THR A 212 12.55 -26.11 -20.65
C THR A 212 12.18 -24.65 -20.89
N TYR A 213 11.06 -24.41 -21.57
CA TYR A 213 10.43 -23.08 -21.64
C TYR A 213 9.59 -22.77 -20.37
N ASP A 214 9.66 -23.62 -19.33
CA ASP A 214 8.94 -23.38 -18.08
C ASP A 214 9.72 -22.35 -17.25
N LEU A 215 9.29 -21.10 -17.31
CA LEU A 215 9.88 -20.00 -16.54
C LEU A 215 9.67 -20.14 -15.03
N ARG A 216 8.93 -21.16 -14.56
CA ARG A 216 8.88 -21.54 -13.15
C ARG A 216 10.04 -22.46 -12.75
N SER A 217 10.75 -23.06 -13.72
CA SER A 217 11.94 -23.86 -13.43
C SER A 217 13.01 -22.97 -12.79
N GLY A 218 13.48 -23.35 -11.60
CA GLY A 218 14.39 -22.55 -10.79
C GLY A 218 13.72 -21.75 -9.67
N TYR A 219 12.40 -21.53 -9.68
CA TYR A 219 11.70 -20.98 -8.53
C TYR A 219 11.37 -22.07 -7.50
N GLU A 220 11.55 -21.75 -6.22
CA GLU A 220 11.00 -22.51 -5.10
C GLU A 220 9.49 -22.63 -5.26
N ASN A 221 8.94 -23.84 -5.12
CA ASN A 221 7.49 -24.03 -5.17
C ASN A 221 6.82 -23.69 -3.83
N ALA A 222 5.49 -23.57 -3.83
CA ALA A 222 4.73 -23.15 -2.65
C ALA A 222 4.89 -24.08 -1.43
N ASP A 223 5.02 -25.39 -1.63
CA ASP A 223 5.20 -26.36 -0.55
C ASP A 223 6.60 -26.25 0.08
N ALA A 224 7.63 -26.09 -0.75
CA ALA A 224 9.00 -25.85 -0.31
C ALA A 224 9.12 -24.53 0.46
N TYR A 225 8.49 -23.47 -0.04
CA TYR A 225 8.38 -22.19 0.65
C TYR A 225 7.75 -22.36 2.03
N ARG A 226 6.57 -23.02 2.11
CA ARG A 226 5.88 -23.26 3.38
C ARG A 226 6.76 -24.04 4.36
N ALA A 227 7.41 -25.09 3.89
CA ALA A 227 8.31 -25.91 4.71
C ALA A 227 9.53 -25.12 5.22
N ARG A 228 10.11 -24.26 4.39
CA ARG A 228 11.23 -23.37 4.78
C ARG A 228 10.79 -22.41 5.87
N ILE A 229 9.67 -21.71 5.68
CA ILE A 229 9.13 -20.78 6.68
C ILE A 229 8.83 -21.51 7.99
N HIS A 230 8.08 -22.61 7.95
CA HIS A 230 7.77 -23.39 9.14
C HIS A 230 9.03 -23.84 9.89
N THR A 231 10.03 -24.37 9.17
CA THR A 231 11.27 -24.88 9.77
C THR A 231 12.06 -23.78 10.47
N ASP A 232 12.17 -22.61 9.84
CA ASP A 232 12.86 -21.46 10.44
C ASP A 232 12.13 -20.97 11.71
N LEU A 233 10.82 -20.74 11.60
CA LEU A 233 10.02 -20.26 12.71
C LEU A 233 9.96 -21.26 13.87
N ALA A 234 9.92 -22.56 13.58
CA ALA A 234 9.95 -23.61 14.59
C ALA A 234 11.28 -23.59 15.34
N ARG A 235 12.40 -23.46 14.63
CA ARG A 235 13.72 -23.31 15.24
C ARG A 235 13.80 -22.05 16.10
N SER A 236 13.23 -20.95 15.62
CA SER A 236 13.19 -19.69 16.37
C SER A 236 12.47 -19.88 17.71
N ALA A 237 11.25 -20.41 17.65
CA ALA A 237 10.40 -20.63 18.80
C ALA A 237 10.98 -21.66 19.79
N ASP A 238 11.58 -22.74 19.29
CA ASP A 238 12.21 -23.78 20.12
C ASP A 238 13.44 -23.27 20.85
N GLU A 239 14.27 -22.45 20.20
CA GLU A 239 15.44 -21.87 20.85
C GLU A 239 15.05 -20.83 21.91
N ILE A 240 14.09 -19.93 21.61
CA ILE A 240 13.55 -19.01 22.61
C ILE A 240 12.95 -19.78 23.80
N ALA A 241 12.19 -20.85 23.54
CA ALA A 241 11.63 -21.70 24.59
C ALA A 241 12.71 -22.38 25.43
N ARG A 242 13.73 -22.95 24.80
CA ARG A 242 14.86 -23.60 25.47
C ARG A 242 15.66 -22.63 26.34
N ARG A 243 15.88 -21.41 25.85
CA ARG A 243 16.73 -20.41 26.52
C ARG A 243 16.00 -19.63 27.58
N THR A 244 14.71 -19.40 27.40
CA THR A 244 13.94 -18.55 28.32
C THR A 244 12.98 -19.34 29.18
N GLY A 245 12.57 -20.54 28.79
CA GLY A 245 11.53 -21.34 29.45
C GLY A 245 10.10 -21.03 28.99
N GLN A 246 9.93 -20.19 27.97
CA GLN A 246 8.63 -19.86 27.38
C GLN A 246 8.72 -19.75 25.87
N ARG A 247 7.76 -20.38 25.19
CA ARG A 247 7.62 -20.27 23.75
C ARG A 247 7.09 -18.87 23.40
N PRO A 248 7.63 -18.19 22.37
CA PRO A 248 7.14 -16.87 21.98
C PRO A 248 5.69 -16.95 21.55
N ARG A 249 4.90 -15.93 21.90
CA ARG A 249 3.49 -15.77 21.51
C ARG A 249 3.29 -14.77 20.39
N ALA A 250 4.37 -14.06 20.03
CA ALA A 250 4.37 -13.04 19.02
C ALA A 250 5.53 -13.25 18.04
N ILE A 251 5.27 -12.89 16.78
CA ILE A 251 6.25 -12.77 15.72
C ILE A 251 6.26 -11.33 15.23
N VAL A 252 7.45 -10.77 15.15
CA VAL A 252 7.71 -9.52 14.45
C VAL A 252 8.36 -9.86 13.12
N TRP A 253 7.80 -9.38 12.02
CA TRP A 253 8.31 -9.74 10.69
C TRP A 253 9.51 -8.87 10.29
N PRO A 254 10.63 -9.47 9.85
CA PRO A 254 11.74 -8.74 9.23
C PRO A 254 11.26 -7.78 8.15
N TYR A 255 11.80 -6.56 8.14
CA TYR A 255 11.40 -5.48 7.22
C TYR A 255 9.92 -5.08 7.31
N GLY A 256 9.18 -5.56 8.32
CA GLY A 256 7.72 -5.46 8.39
C GLY A 256 6.98 -6.29 7.34
N ALA A 257 7.67 -7.16 6.60
CA ALA A 257 7.13 -7.82 5.42
C ALA A 257 6.59 -9.21 5.76
N TYR A 258 5.29 -9.45 5.51
CA TYR A 258 4.64 -10.73 5.80
C TYR A 258 3.61 -11.13 4.74
N ASN A 259 3.22 -12.41 4.77
CA ASN A 259 2.08 -12.92 4.02
C ASN A 259 1.23 -13.88 4.88
N ARG A 260 0.01 -14.19 4.42
CA ARG A 260 -0.93 -14.99 5.22
C ARG A 260 -0.45 -16.43 5.42
N ILE A 261 0.35 -16.95 4.48
CA ILE A 261 0.97 -18.29 4.61
C ILE A 261 1.95 -18.29 5.78
N ALA A 262 2.91 -17.37 5.80
CA ALA A 262 3.89 -17.26 6.88
C ALA A 262 3.22 -16.97 8.24
N GLN A 263 2.18 -16.12 8.24
CA GLN A 263 1.38 -15.85 9.42
C GLN A 263 0.68 -17.11 9.95
N ALA A 264 0.14 -17.95 9.07
CA ALA A 264 -0.48 -19.22 9.45
C ALA A 264 0.56 -20.21 10.03
N GLU A 265 1.74 -20.30 9.44
CA GLU A 265 2.84 -21.12 9.98
C GLU A 265 3.29 -20.63 11.37
N ALA A 266 3.38 -19.31 11.57
CA ALA A 266 3.69 -18.72 12.87
C ALA A 266 2.61 -19.06 13.92
N ALA A 267 1.34 -18.92 13.58
CA ALA A 267 0.22 -19.26 14.46
C ALA A 267 0.20 -20.75 14.81
N ALA A 268 0.48 -21.64 13.86
CA ALA A 268 0.60 -23.08 14.11
C ALA A 268 1.70 -23.43 15.14
N LEU A 269 2.70 -22.56 15.29
CA LEU A 269 3.80 -22.68 16.25
C LEU A 269 3.53 -21.95 17.58
N GLY A 270 2.32 -21.40 17.77
CA GLY A 270 1.89 -20.69 18.98
C GLY A 270 2.14 -19.19 18.98
N MET A 271 2.56 -18.61 17.85
CA MET A 271 2.78 -17.17 17.69
C MET A 271 1.54 -16.49 17.09
N ASP A 272 0.47 -16.37 17.89
CA ASP A 272 -0.83 -15.84 17.45
C ASP A 272 -0.84 -14.32 17.22
N VAL A 273 0.16 -13.60 17.73
CA VAL A 273 0.29 -12.15 17.51
C VAL A 273 1.37 -11.87 16.47
N SER A 274 0.95 -11.41 15.30
CA SER A 274 1.82 -10.98 14.21
C SER A 274 1.97 -9.47 14.22
N LEU A 275 3.18 -8.94 14.01
CA LEU A 275 3.45 -7.50 13.90
C LEU A 275 4.22 -7.15 12.62
N SER A 276 3.76 -6.13 11.89
CA SER A 276 4.38 -5.64 10.65
C SER A 276 4.82 -4.18 10.78
N LEU A 277 5.23 -3.55 9.67
CA LEU A 277 5.34 -2.11 9.54
C LEU A 277 4.28 -1.61 8.55
N ASP A 278 3.46 -0.67 9.00
CA ASP A 278 2.39 -0.04 8.23
C ASP A 278 1.91 1.21 8.97
N ASP A 279 1.41 2.20 8.26
CA ASP A 279 0.81 3.40 8.84
C ASP A 279 -0.70 3.26 9.10
N GLU A 280 -1.31 2.16 8.64
CA GLU A 280 -2.72 1.86 8.86
C GLU A 280 -3.09 1.78 10.36
N PRO A 281 -4.27 2.31 10.76
CA PRO A 281 -4.78 2.19 12.13
C PRO A 281 -4.94 0.73 12.58
N VAL A 282 -4.51 0.42 13.81
CA VAL A 282 -4.65 -0.93 14.38
C VAL A 282 -6.11 -1.34 14.52
N GLN A 283 -6.44 -2.51 13.98
CA GLN A 283 -7.69 -3.22 14.23
C GLN A 283 -7.48 -4.33 15.27
N LEU A 284 -8.16 -4.23 16.41
CA LEU A 284 -8.09 -5.22 17.48
C LEU A 284 -9.05 -6.38 17.21
N ALA A 285 -8.65 -7.28 16.32
CA ALA A 285 -9.34 -8.55 16.08
C ALA A 285 -8.35 -9.72 16.08
N GLU A 286 -8.81 -10.90 16.49
CA GLU A 286 -8.00 -12.12 16.45
C GLU A 286 -7.57 -12.47 15.01
N GLY A 287 -6.38 -13.05 14.87
CA GLY A 287 -5.78 -13.37 13.57
C GLY A 287 -5.34 -12.17 12.73
N ARG A 288 -5.64 -10.93 13.14
CA ARG A 288 -5.15 -9.73 12.45
C ARG A 288 -3.71 -9.42 12.85
N ASN A 289 -2.94 -8.98 11.87
CA ASN A 289 -1.61 -8.42 12.09
C ASN A 289 -1.72 -7.04 12.78
N LEU A 290 -0.75 -6.71 13.64
CA LEU A 290 -0.60 -5.39 14.26
C LEU A 290 0.37 -4.53 13.42
N PRO A 291 -0.12 -3.50 12.72
CA PRO A 291 0.76 -2.53 12.08
C PRO A 291 1.48 -1.70 13.15
N ARG A 292 2.74 -1.34 12.86
CA ARG A 292 3.58 -0.55 13.76
C ARG A 292 4.14 0.67 13.06
N LEU A 293 4.17 1.76 13.79
CA LEU A 293 4.79 3.01 13.38
C LEU A 293 6.30 2.91 13.59
N LEU A 294 7.05 2.92 12.47
CA LEU A 294 8.51 2.91 12.45
C LEU A 294 9.06 4.25 12.97
N ILE A 295 9.88 4.20 14.00
CA ILE A 295 10.68 5.34 14.45
C ILE A 295 11.99 5.33 13.67
N ALA A 296 12.14 6.30 12.77
CA ALA A 296 13.31 6.47 11.92
C ALA A 296 13.94 7.86 12.07
N ASP A 297 15.16 8.01 11.54
CA ASP A 297 15.89 9.27 11.35
C ASP A 297 16.07 10.12 12.61
N ASN A 298 16.20 9.45 13.77
CA ASN A 298 16.38 10.09 15.07
C ASN A 298 15.36 11.22 15.33
N ILE A 299 14.11 11.04 14.92
CA ILE A 299 13.06 12.05 15.13
C ILE A 299 12.94 12.42 16.62
N GLY A 300 12.66 13.70 16.88
CA GLY A 300 12.29 14.19 18.19
C GLY A 300 10.78 14.11 18.43
N VAL A 301 10.33 14.78 19.51
CA VAL A 301 8.92 14.79 19.94
C VAL A 301 7.95 15.26 18.84
N ASP A 302 8.31 16.29 18.07
CA ASP A 302 7.45 16.81 17.01
C ASP A 302 7.24 15.77 15.90
N GLY A 303 8.30 15.05 15.52
CA GLY A 303 8.22 13.94 14.56
C GLY A 303 7.40 12.76 15.08
N LEU A 304 7.57 12.40 16.37
CA LEU A 304 6.74 11.36 17.00
C LEU A 304 5.24 11.75 17.00
N ALA A 305 4.94 13.02 17.33
CA ALA A 305 3.58 13.52 17.31
C ALA A 305 3.00 13.49 15.90
N ALA A 306 3.76 13.96 14.90
CA ALA A 306 3.37 13.89 13.50
C ALA A 306 3.06 12.45 13.08
N LEU A 307 3.94 11.50 13.41
CA LEU A 307 3.78 10.08 13.08
C LEU A 307 2.49 9.48 13.67
N ILE A 308 2.21 9.73 14.96
CA ILE A 308 0.99 9.23 15.62
C ILE A 308 -0.28 9.87 15.03
N TYR A 309 -0.27 11.18 14.79
CA TYR A 309 -1.47 11.88 14.32
C TYR A 309 -1.70 11.77 12.81
N ARG A 310 -0.66 11.40 12.03
CA ARG A 310 -0.77 11.17 10.58
C ARG A 310 -1.71 10.01 10.24
N GLN A 311 -1.89 9.04 11.13
CA GLN A 311 -2.88 7.95 10.96
C GLN A 311 -4.34 8.45 10.83
N ARG A 312 -4.59 9.76 11.01
CA ARG A 312 -5.88 10.43 10.82
C ARG A 312 -6.00 11.16 9.48
N ALA A 313 -4.91 11.28 8.72
CA ALA A 313 -4.85 12.02 7.47
C ALA A 313 -5.16 11.10 6.29
N ILE A 314 -5.81 11.66 5.27
CA ILE A 314 -5.96 11.03 3.96
C ILE A 314 -4.91 11.66 3.06
N ASP A 315 -3.86 10.91 2.77
CA ASP A 315 -2.78 11.39 1.93
C ASP A 315 -3.25 11.46 0.46
N PRO A 316 -3.06 12.62 -0.21
CA PRO A 316 -3.35 12.73 -1.63
C PRO A 316 -2.58 11.69 -2.44
N GLN A 317 -3.31 10.89 -3.21
CA GLN A 317 -2.67 9.94 -4.13
C GLN A 317 -2.39 10.61 -5.47
N ARG A 318 -1.22 10.29 -6.01
CA ARG A 318 -0.72 10.76 -7.29
C ARG A 318 -0.25 9.57 -8.09
N VAL A 319 -0.95 9.26 -9.16
CA VAL A 319 -0.81 8.00 -9.88
C VAL A 319 -0.34 8.22 -11.31
N VAL A 320 0.55 7.35 -11.75
CA VAL A 320 0.96 7.22 -13.15
C VAL A 320 0.69 5.78 -13.58
N GLN A 321 -0.18 5.58 -14.57
CA GLN A 321 -0.43 4.24 -15.13
C GLN A 321 0.50 4.00 -16.33
N VAL A 322 1.19 2.86 -16.32
CA VAL A 322 2.32 2.53 -17.21
C VAL A 322 2.11 1.16 -17.85
N ASP A 323 2.29 1.11 -19.17
CA ASP A 323 2.25 -0.11 -19.97
C ASP A 323 3.62 -0.81 -19.97
N LEU A 324 3.67 -2.08 -19.59
CA LEU A 324 4.87 -2.91 -19.74
C LEU A 324 5.14 -3.24 -21.20
N ASP A 325 4.11 -3.20 -22.05
CA ASP A 325 4.26 -3.31 -23.51
C ASP A 325 5.22 -2.25 -24.08
N TYR A 326 5.38 -1.08 -23.43
CA TYR A 326 6.33 -0.04 -23.85
C TYR A 326 7.75 -0.26 -23.30
N ILE A 327 7.90 -1.08 -22.26
CA ILE A 327 9.22 -1.46 -21.72
C ILE A 327 9.79 -2.63 -22.51
N TYR A 328 8.96 -3.64 -22.75
CA TYR A 328 9.36 -4.87 -23.42
C TYR A 328 10.00 -4.60 -24.78
N ASP A 329 11.16 -5.22 -25.00
CA ASP A 329 11.83 -5.24 -26.28
C ASP A 329 12.49 -6.62 -26.46
N PRO A 330 12.43 -7.24 -27.65
CA PRO A 330 13.14 -8.50 -27.90
C PRO A 330 14.67 -8.37 -27.75
N ASP A 331 15.25 -7.17 -27.88
CA ASP A 331 16.64 -6.89 -27.52
C ASP A 331 16.74 -6.53 -26.02
N PRO A 332 17.39 -7.37 -25.18
CA PRO A 332 17.55 -7.09 -23.75
C PRO A 332 18.25 -5.76 -23.46
N ALA A 333 19.16 -5.30 -24.34
CA ALA A 333 19.85 -4.02 -24.16
C ALA A 333 18.91 -2.83 -24.40
N GLN A 334 17.97 -2.94 -25.34
CA GLN A 334 16.95 -1.93 -25.58
C GLN A 334 15.89 -1.95 -24.47
N GLN A 335 15.47 -3.13 -24.01
CA GLN A 335 14.57 -3.27 -22.87
C GLN A 335 15.13 -2.59 -21.62
N GLU A 336 16.43 -2.74 -21.34
CA GLU A 336 17.07 -2.08 -20.21
C GLU A 336 17.13 -0.55 -20.36
N LYS A 337 17.31 -0.03 -21.59
CA LYS A 337 17.23 1.41 -21.86
C LYS A 337 15.82 1.94 -21.62
N ASN A 338 14.79 1.20 -22.05
CA ASN A 338 13.40 1.57 -21.84
C ASN A 338 13.07 1.61 -20.35
N LEU A 339 13.49 0.57 -19.60
CA LEU A 339 13.35 0.54 -18.14
C LEU A 339 14.08 1.71 -17.47
N SER A 340 15.31 2.01 -17.88
CA SER A 340 16.08 3.14 -17.34
C SER A 340 15.37 4.48 -17.58
N ALA A 341 14.80 4.68 -18.77
CA ALA A 341 14.04 5.88 -19.09
C ALA A 341 12.80 6.05 -18.21
N LEU A 342 12.07 4.97 -17.94
CA LEU A 342 10.95 4.98 -17.00
C LEU A 342 11.41 5.34 -15.58
N LEU A 343 12.46 4.68 -15.06
CA LEU A 343 12.95 4.90 -13.71
C LEU A 343 13.43 6.34 -13.49
N ASP A 344 14.19 6.90 -14.44
CA ASP A 344 14.63 8.29 -14.40
C ASP A 344 13.44 9.26 -14.38
N ARG A 345 12.42 8.97 -15.19
CA ARG A 345 11.21 9.78 -15.28
C ARG A 345 10.41 9.74 -13.98
N ILE A 346 10.12 8.56 -13.44
CA ILE A 346 9.35 8.40 -12.19
C ILE A 346 10.12 8.98 -11.00
N ARG A 347 11.43 8.74 -10.89
CA ARG A 347 12.29 9.32 -9.83
C ARG A 347 12.28 10.84 -9.83
N ARG A 348 12.25 11.47 -11.01
CA ARG A 348 12.16 12.93 -11.14
C ARG A 348 10.76 13.47 -10.89
N MET A 349 9.73 12.72 -11.28
CA MET A 349 8.33 13.11 -11.15
C MET A 349 7.82 12.98 -9.70
N LYS A 350 8.28 11.94 -8.99
CA LYS A 350 7.89 11.60 -7.61
C LYS A 350 6.36 11.46 -7.41
N PRO A 351 5.65 10.64 -8.22
CA PRO A 351 4.26 10.28 -7.89
C PRO A 351 4.23 9.44 -6.61
N SER A 352 3.06 9.23 -6.01
CA SER A 352 2.94 8.31 -4.86
C SER A 352 2.84 6.86 -5.32
N GLN A 353 2.23 6.60 -6.48
CA GLN A 353 2.06 5.24 -7.00
C GLN A 353 2.28 5.15 -8.51
N VAL A 354 2.68 3.96 -8.95
CA VAL A 354 2.66 3.53 -10.35
C VAL A 354 1.69 2.36 -10.49
N TRP A 355 0.74 2.48 -11.42
CA TRP A 355 -0.16 1.39 -11.78
C TRP A 355 0.42 0.69 -13.01
N LEU A 356 1.05 -0.46 -12.78
CA LEU A 356 1.90 -1.14 -13.75
C LEU A 356 1.13 -2.30 -14.39
N GLN A 357 0.97 -2.25 -15.70
CA GLN A 357 0.38 -3.34 -16.49
C GLN A 357 1.11 -4.66 -16.21
N ALA A 358 0.39 -5.72 -15.83
CA ALA A 358 0.99 -7.04 -15.57
C ALA A 358 0.70 -8.07 -16.67
N TYR A 359 -0.17 -7.72 -17.62
CA TYR A 359 -0.51 -8.49 -18.81
C TYR A 359 0.08 -7.87 -20.08
N ALA A 360 0.07 -8.59 -21.19
CA ALA A 360 0.50 -8.09 -22.49
C ALA A 360 -0.71 -7.94 -23.42
N ASP A 361 -0.80 -6.78 -24.07
CA ASP A 361 -1.85 -6.40 -25.03
C ASP A 361 -1.24 -5.55 -26.17
N PRO A 362 -0.32 -6.13 -26.97
CA PRO A 362 0.38 -5.37 -28.01
C PRO A 362 -0.49 -4.96 -29.20
N ASP A 363 -1.63 -5.62 -29.42
CA ASP A 363 -2.60 -5.30 -30.47
C ASP A 363 -3.69 -4.33 -29.99
N GLY A 364 -3.80 -4.09 -28.68
CA GLY A 364 -4.67 -3.08 -28.09
C GLY A 364 -6.14 -3.45 -28.15
N ASP A 365 -6.46 -4.75 -28.15
CA ASP A 365 -7.84 -5.24 -28.10
C ASP A 365 -8.39 -5.30 -26.65
N GLY A 366 -7.52 -5.03 -25.66
CA GLY A 366 -7.82 -5.03 -24.24
C GLY A 366 -7.97 -6.43 -23.64
N VAL A 367 -7.45 -7.46 -24.32
CA VAL A 367 -7.51 -8.87 -23.89
C VAL A 367 -6.10 -9.36 -23.58
N ALA A 368 -5.93 -9.99 -22.42
CA ALA A 368 -4.67 -10.62 -22.07
C ALA A 368 -4.50 -11.96 -22.83
N ASP A 369 -3.66 -11.93 -23.87
CA ASP A 369 -3.17 -13.14 -24.58
C ASP A 369 -1.91 -13.73 -23.93
N ALA A 370 -1.15 -12.90 -23.20
CA ALA A 370 0.05 -13.30 -22.47
C ALA A 370 0.23 -12.41 -21.23
N VAL A 371 1.18 -12.77 -20.36
CA VAL A 371 1.51 -11.99 -19.15
C VAL A 371 3.00 -11.77 -18.98
N TYR A 372 3.36 -10.88 -18.05
CA TYR A 372 4.74 -10.50 -17.73
C TYR A 372 5.30 -11.15 -16.45
N PHE A 373 4.71 -12.25 -16.00
CA PHE A 373 5.09 -12.99 -14.79
C PHE A 373 4.88 -14.50 -14.96
N PRO A 374 5.67 -15.35 -14.29
CA PRO A 374 5.46 -16.80 -14.28
C PRO A 374 4.06 -17.16 -13.76
N ASN A 375 3.33 -18.01 -14.50
CA ASN A 375 1.98 -18.42 -14.13
C ASN A 375 1.62 -19.80 -14.73
N ARG A 376 0.49 -20.37 -14.32
CA ARG A 376 0.01 -21.71 -14.69
C ARG A 376 -0.75 -21.79 -16.01
N HIS A 377 -1.32 -20.69 -16.52
CA HIS A 377 -2.40 -20.75 -17.52
C HIS A 377 -2.14 -19.97 -18.82
N LEU A 378 -1.35 -18.91 -18.78
CA LEU A 378 -1.09 -18.00 -19.90
C LEU A 378 0.38 -18.06 -20.33
N PRO A 379 0.66 -17.89 -21.63
CA PRO A 379 2.02 -17.66 -22.10
C PRO A 379 2.67 -16.48 -21.38
N VAL A 380 3.95 -16.62 -21.04
CA VAL A 380 4.72 -15.54 -20.44
C VAL A 380 5.53 -14.87 -21.54
N ARG A 381 5.22 -13.60 -21.84
CA ARG A 381 5.90 -12.85 -22.90
C ARG A 381 7.34 -12.52 -22.51
N ALA A 382 7.54 -12.13 -21.25
CA ALA A 382 8.83 -11.99 -20.58
C ALA A 382 8.63 -11.99 -19.06
N ASP A 383 9.54 -12.58 -18.29
CA ASP A 383 9.55 -12.41 -16.83
C ASP A 383 10.09 -11.01 -16.48
N LEU A 384 9.18 -10.03 -16.46
CA LEU A 384 9.51 -8.61 -16.44
C LEU A 384 8.83 -7.87 -15.29
N PHE A 385 7.61 -8.25 -14.91
CA PHE A 385 6.81 -7.51 -13.93
C PHE A 385 7.54 -7.35 -12.59
N ALA A 386 8.06 -8.44 -12.02
CA ALA A 386 8.76 -8.42 -10.74
C ALA A 386 10.02 -7.52 -10.78
N ARG A 387 10.76 -7.55 -11.89
CA ARG A 387 11.96 -6.70 -12.09
C ARG A 387 11.60 -5.22 -12.07
N VAL A 388 10.60 -4.83 -12.85
CA VAL A 388 10.20 -3.42 -12.99
C VAL A 388 9.57 -2.92 -11.67
N ALA A 389 8.67 -3.70 -11.08
CA ALA A 389 8.03 -3.35 -9.82
C ALA A 389 9.06 -3.17 -8.68
N TRP A 390 10.04 -4.07 -8.57
CA TRP A 390 11.08 -3.97 -7.55
C TRP A 390 11.95 -2.71 -7.71
N GLN A 391 12.36 -2.39 -8.95
CA GLN A 391 13.18 -1.20 -9.20
C GLN A 391 12.41 0.10 -8.98
N LEU A 392 11.12 0.16 -9.36
CA LEU A 392 10.27 1.31 -9.06
C LEU A 392 10.17 1.55 -7.54
N ARG A 393 9.91 0.49 -6.76
CA ARG A 393 9.81 0.60 -5.30
C ARG A 393 11.12 1.02 -4.65
N THR A 394 12.22 0.38 -5.02
CA THR A 394 13.51 0.56 -4.34
C THR A 394 14.32 1.76 -4.82
N ARG A 395 14.15 2.20 -6.08
CA ARG A 395 14.92 3.31 -6.67
C ARG A 395 14.10 4.59 -6.84
N CYS A 396 12.78 4.48 -6.92
CA CYS A 396 11.90 5.63 -7.09
C CYS A 396 10.99 5.89 -5.88
N GLU A 397 10.96 4.99 -4.90
CA GLU A 397 10.19 5.13 -3.63
C GLU A 397 8.68 5.30 -3.86
N VAL A 398 8.14 4.61 -4.86
CA VAL A 398 6.71 4.61 -5.20
C VAL A 398 6.05 3.29 -4.82
N GLU A 399 4.76 3.32 -4.50
CA GLU A 399 3.96 2.09 -4.45
C GLU A 399 3.68 1.57 -5.87
N VAL A 400 3.63 0.25 -6.03
CA VAL A 400 3.33 -0.36 -7.34
C VAL A 400 2.05 -1.19 -7.22
N TYR A 401 1.06 -0.86 -8.05
CA TYR A 401 -0.17 -1.65 -8.19
C TYR A 401 -0.04 -2.48 -9.46
N ALA A 402 -0.34 -3.77 -9.38
CA ALA A 402 -0.44 -4.58 -10.58
C ALA A 402 -1.80 -4.33 -11.24
N TRP A 403 -1.78 -3.82 -12.46
CA TRP A 403 -2.96 -3.65 -13.28
C TRP A 403 -3.24 -4.93 -14.06
N MET A 404 -4.42 -5.50 -13.81
CA MET A 404 -4.84 -6.79 -14.33
C MET A 404 -6.28 -6.74 -14.88
N PRO A 405 -6.57 -7.45 -15.98
CA PRO A 405 -7.94 -7.68 -16.42
C PRO A 405 -8.70 -8.51 -15.38
N VAL A 406 -10.02 -8.39 -15.36
CA VAL A 406 -10.89 -9.20 -14.49
C VAL A 406 -11.52 -10.35 -15.26
N LEU A 407 -11.90 -10.14 -16.51
CA LEU A 407 -12.65 -11.05 -17.37
C LEU A 407 -12.00 -11.26 -18.75
N ALA A 408 -11.20 -10.30 -19.23
CA ALA A 408 -10.63 -10.28 -20.56
C ALA A 408 -9.32 -11.07 -20.64
N PHE A 409 -9.44 -12.40 -20.60
CA PHE A 409 -8.34 -13.35 -20.74
C PHE A 409 -8.60 -14.32 -21.89
N ARG A 410 -7.57 -14.60 -22.71
CA ARG A 410 -7.63 -15.64 -23.74
C ARG A 410 -6.72 -16.81 -23.35
N PHE A 411 -7.30 -17.81 -22.69
CA PHE A 411 -6.56 -19.00 -22.27
C PHE A 411 -6.34 -19.97 -23.44
N PRO A 412 -5.09 -20.24 -23.85
CA PRO A 412 -4.81 -21.07 -25.03
C PRO A 412 -5.28 -22.52 -24.86
N ASP A 413 -5.22 -23.04 -23.63
CA ASP A 413 -5.56 -24.43 -23.28
C ASP A 413 -7.05 -24.62 -22.91
N ALA A 414 -7.85 -23.54 -22.91
CA ALA A 414 -9.26 -23.55 -22.51
C ALA A 414 -10.12 -22.68 -23.44
N LYS A 415 -10.13 -23.00 -24.73
CA LYS A 415 -10.80 -22.18 -25.77
C LYS A 415 -12.32 -22.19 -25.72
N ASP A 416 -12.92 -23.20 -25.09
CA ASP A 416 -14.37 -23.39 -25.01
C ASP A 416 -15.00 -22.79 -23.73
N LEU A 417 -14.24 -21.94 -23.01
CA LEU A 417 -14.79 -21.26 -21.84
C LEU A 417 -15.95 -20.33 -22.26
N PRO A 418 -17.05 -20.30 -21.48
CA PRO A 418 -18.16 -19.41 -21.77
C PRO A 418 -17.72 -17.94 -21.63
N ALA A 419 -18.24 -17.11 -22.52
CA ALA A 419 -17.96 -15.67 -22.58
C ALA A 419 -19.28 -14.87 -22.55
N LEU A 420 -19.20 -13.65 -22.03
CA LEU A 420 -20.27 -12.64 -22.04
C LEU A 420 -20.58 -12.15 -23.47
N ASP A 421 -19.53 -12.03 -24.28
CA ASP A 421 -19.55 -11.63 -25.68
C ASP A 421 -18.46 -12.40 -26.43
N ASP A 422 -18.69 -12.66 -27.72
CA ASP A 422 -17.72 -13.33 -28.59
C ASP A 422 -16.69 -12.37 -29.21
N GLY A 423 -16.65 -11.11 -28.73
CA GLY A 423 -15.73 -10.06 -29.17
C GLY A 423 -16.07 -9.44 -30.53
N LYS A 424 -17.11 -9.92 -31.24
CA LYS A 424 -17.40 -9.48 -32.62
C LYS A 424 -18.07 -8.10 -32.72
N ARG A 425 -18.43 -7.49 -31.59
CA ARG A 425 -19.13 -6.19 -31.53
C ARG A 425 -18.19 -4.99 -31.40
N GLY A 426 -16.87 -5.18 -31.53
CA GLY A 426 -15.87 -4.11 -31.37
C GLY A 426 -15.66 -3.71 -29.90
N ASP A 427 -15.77 -4.69 -29.01
CA ASP A 427 -15.65 -4.58 -27.55
C ASP A 427 -14.74 -5.71 -27.04
N HIS A 428 -14.28 -5.61 -25.80
CA HIS A 428 -13.41 -6.61 -25.17
C HIS A 428 -14.07 -7.99 -25.18
N TYR A 429 -13.29 -9.02 -25.55
CA TYR A 429 -13.64 -10.39 -25.24
C TYR A 429 -13.62 -10.56 -23.72
N ARG A 430 -14.76 -10.94 -23.11
CA ARG A 430 -14.91 -11.05 -21.65
C ARG A 430 -15.47 -12.42 -21.28
N LEU A 431 -14.76 -13.16 -20.44
CA LEU A 431 -15.21 -14.45 -19.94
C LEU A 431 -16.42 -14.31 -18.99
N ALA A 432 -17.23 -15.35 -18.91
CA ALA A 432 -18.44 -15.40 -18.10
C ALA A 432 -18.14 -15.61 -16.60
N PRO A 433 -18.28 -14.59 -15.73
CA PRO A 433 -17.88 -14.69 -14.31
C PRO A 433 -18.75 -15.62 -13.46
N TRP A 434 -19.90 -16.09 -13.95
CA TRP A 434 -20.73 -17.11 -13.28
C TRP A 434 -20.25 -18.54 -13.50
N ASN A 435 -19.32 -18.76 -14.43
CA ASN A 435 -18.76 -20.08 -14.63
C ASN A 435 -17.65 -20.37 -13.59
N PRO A 436 -17.75 -21.43 -12.76
CA PRO A 436 -16.75 -21.72 -11.73
C PRO A 436 -15.35 -22.01 -12.29
N HIS A 437 -15.26 -22.61 -13.47
CA HIS A 437 -13.97 -22.91 -14.10
C HIS A 437 -13.26 -21.63 -14.58
N VAL A 438 -14.01 -20.70 -15.17
CA VAL A 438 -13.51 -19.34 -15.50
C VAL A 438 -12.94 -18.66 -14.26
N ARG A 439 -13.70 -18.62 -13.16
CA ARG A 439 -13.27 -17.98 -11.90
C ARG A 439 -12.02 -18.64 -11.34
N ALA A 440 -11.92 -19.97 -11.40
CA ALA A 440 -10.77 -20.71 -10.91
C ALA A 440 -9.49 -20.37 -11.71
N MET A 441 -9.56 -20.40 -13.04
CA MET A 441 -8.41 -20.08 -13.90
C MET A 441 -7.93 -18.64 -13.72
N ILE A 442 -8.86 -17.67 -13.68
CA ILE A 442 -8.51 -16.26 -13.40
C ILE A 442 -7.92 -16.13 -11.99
N GLY A 443 -8.53 -16.79 -11.00
CA GLY A 443 -8.05 -16.80 -9.63
C GLY A 443 -6.61 -17.32 -9.50
N ASP A 444 -6.27 -18.37 -10.25
CA ASP A 444 -4.93 -18.93 -10.30
C ASP A 444 -3.92 -17.94 -10.91
N VAL A 445 -4.29 -17.21 -11.96
CA VAL A 445 -3.43 -16.16 -12.55
C VAL A 445 -3.13 -15.05 -11.54
N TYR A 446 -4.14 -14.59 -10.79
CA TYR A 446 -3.96 -13.57 -9.73
C TYR A 446 -3.11 -14.08 -8.56
N GLU A 447 -3.25 -15.36 -8.20
CA GLU A 447 -2.40 -15.99 -7.19
C GLU A 447 -0.96 -16.08 -7.67
N ASP A 448 -0.72 -16.51 -8.91
CA ASP A 448 0.62 -16.64 -9.49
C ASP A 448 1.33 -15.29 -9.62
N LEU A 449 0.60 -14.24 -10.00
CA LEU A 449 1.08 -12.86 -9.97
C LEU A 449 1.56 -12.47 -8.58
N ALA A 450 0.75 -12.73 -7.54
CA ALA A 450 1.09 -12.39 -6.17
C ALA A 450 2.23 -13.22 -5.60
N MET A 451 2.38 -14.46 -6.07
CA MET A 451 3.46 -15.36 -5.70
C MET A 451 4.82 -14.84 -6.21
N HIS A 452 4.89 -14.45 -7.48
CA HIS A 452 6.15 -14.08 -8.15
C HIS A 452 6.41 -12.55 -8.17
N GLY A 453 5.38 -11.72 -8.04
CA GLY A 453 5.46 -10.26 -8.16
C GLY A 453 5.48 -9.55 -6.81
N GLY A 454 6.40 -8.59 -6.61
CA GLY A 454 6.41 -7.69 -5.46
C GLY A 454 5.54 -6.45 -5.70
N MET A 455 4.31 -6.42 -5.19
CA MET A 455 3.34 -5.33 -5.39
C MET A 455 2.70 -4.87 -4.08
N SER A 456 2.28 -3.60 -4.04
CA SER A 456 1.55 -2.97 -2.92
C SER A 456 0.03 -2.96 -3.14
N GLY A 457 -0.42 -3.12 -4.38
CA GLY A 457 -1.82 -2.99 -4.75
C GLY A 457 -2.24 -3.82 -5.97
N LEU A 458 -3.54 -3.99 -6.16
CA LEU A 458 -4.16 -4.46 -7.41
C LEU A 458 -5.00 -3.34 -8.00
N LEU A 459 -4.86 -3.08 -9.29
CA LEU A 459 -5.81 -2.33 -10.09
C LEU A 459 -6.61 -3.31 -10.96
N PHE A 460 -7.89 -3.46 -10.66
CA PHE A 460 -8.83 -4.21 -11.47
C PHE A 460 -9.25 -3.37 -12.68
N SER A 461 -8.99 -3.88 -13.88
CA SER A 461 -9.31 -3.17 -15.12
C SER A 461 -10.81 -2.93 -15.30
N ASP A 462 -11.12 -2.03 -16.21
CA ASP A 462 -12.46 -1.60 -16.58
C ASP A 462 -13.25 -2.62 -17.41
N ASP A 463 -12.63 -3.71 -17.86
CA ASP A 463 -13.28 -4.85 -18.53
C ASP A 463 -14.34 -5.56 -17.66
N ALA A 464 -14.29 -5.34 -16.35
CA ALA A 464 -15.27 -5.80 -15.39
C ALA A 464 -16.58 -4.99 -15.44
N TYR A 465 -17.39 -5.20 -16.48
CA TYR A 465 -18.73 -4.62 -16.60
C TYR A 465 -19.68 -5.62 -17.27
N LEU A 466 -20.99 -5.41 -17.08
CA LEU A 466 -22.05 -6.26 -17.66
C LEU A 466 -23.03 -5.41 -18.44
N ARG A 467 -23.18 -5.68 -19.74
CA ARG A 467 -24.18 -5.05 -20.60
C ARG A 467 -25.53 -5.76 -20.42
N ASP A 468 -26.59 -5.05 -20.73
CA ASP A 468 -27.94 -5.61 -20.85
C ASP A 468 -28.08 -6.56 -22.05
N THR A 469 -27.16 -6.49 -23.02
CA THR A 469 -27.10 -7.37 -24.20
C THR A 469 -26.15 -8.56 -24.07
N ASP A 470 -25.45 -8.71 -22.94
CA ASP A 470 -24.54 -9.85 -22.71
C ASP A 470 -25.35 -11.13 -22.44
N ASP A 471 -24.76 -12.30 -22.70
CA ASP A 471 -25.30 -13.54 -22.12
C ASP A 471 -25.00 -13.52 -20.63
N LEU A 472 -25.98 -13.15 -19.80
CA LEU A 472 -25.78 -13.03 -18.35
C LEU A 472 -25.96 -14.36 -17.61
N GLY A 473 -26.34 -15.44 -18.31
CA GLY A 473 -26.63 -16.73 -17.69
C GLY A 473 -27.55 -16.59 -16.46
N PRO A 474 -27.13 -17.09 -15.27
CA PRO A 474 -27.91 -16.96 -14.03
C PRO A 474 -28.17 -15.52 -13.57
N LEU A 475 -27.37 -14.55 -14.01
CA LEU A 475 -27.49 -13.13 -13.62
C LEU A 475 -28.56 -12.38 -14.43
N ALA A 476 -29.19 -13.02 -15.41
CA ALA A 476 -30.21 -12.40 -16.27
C ALA A 476 -31.38 -11.81 -15.46
N HIS A 477 -31.76 -12.45 -14.34
CA HIS A 477 -32.85 -12.00 -13.46
C HIS A 477 -32.39 -11.14 -12.28
N ALA A 478 -31.08 -10.97 -12.10
CA ALA A 478 -30.53 -10.11 -11.05
C ALA A 478 -30.81 -8.63 -11.38
N THR A 479 -31.09 -7.84 -10.34
CA THR A 479 -31.17 -6.39 -10.41
C THR A 479 -29.80 -5.77 -10.74
N PRO A 480 -29.75 -4.51 -11.23
CA PRO A 480 -28.48 -3.82 -11.47
C PRO A 480 -27.52 -3.83 -10.27
N ALA A 481 -28.04 -3.57 -9.06
CA ALA A 481 -27.24 -3.57 -7.84
C ALA A 481 -26.69 -4.97 -7.48
N GLU A 482 -27.48 -6.03 -7.68
CA GLU A 482 -27.02 -7.41 -7.47
C GLU A 482 -25.93 -7.80 -8.47
N ARG A 483 -26.02 -7.36 -9.73
CA ARG A 483 -24.97 -7.55 -10.74
C ARG A 483 -23.69 -6.79 -10.38
N THR A 484 -23.82 -5.55 -9.91
CA THR A 484 -22.68 -4.75 -9.41
C THR A 484 -22.01 -5.47 -8.24
N GLN A 485 -22.79 -5.92 -7.26
CA GLN A 485 -22.28 -6.63 -6.09
C GLN A 485 -21.62 -7.95 -6.48
N TYR A 486 -22.16 -8.67 -7.47
CA TYR A 486 -21.60 -9.91 -7.98
C TYR A 486 -20.17 -9.73 -8.53
N LEU A 487 -19.94 -8.70 -9.36
CA LEU A 487 -18.60 -8.40 -9.86
C LEU A 487 -17.67 -7.92 -8.74
N ILE A 488 -18.17 -7.15 -7.78
CA ILE A 488 -17.40 -6.75 -6.60
C ILE A 488 -16.94 -8.00 -5.83
N ASP A 489 -17.83 -8.93 -5.54
CA ASP A 489 -17.52 -10.16 -4.81
C ASP A 489 -16.52 -11.03 -5.57
N PHE A 490 -16.60 -11.07 -6.91
CA PHE A 490 -15.57 -11.73 -7.71
C PHE A 490 -14.20 -11.06 -7.56
N THR A 491 -14.09 -9.74 -7.71
CA THR A 491 -12.80 -9.05 -7.53
C THR A 491 -12.26 -9.17 -6.09
N ARG A 492 -13.14 -9.28 -5.08
CA ARG A 492 -12.73 -9.58 -3.70
C ARG A 492 -12.16 -10.99 -3.57
N GLU A 493 -12.75 -11.99 -4.23
CA GLU A 493 -12.16 -13.33 -4.31
C GLU A 493 -10.75 -13.29 -4.90
N LEU A 494 -10.55 -12.56 -6.00
CA LEU A 494 -9.24 -12.40 -6.63
C LEU A 494 -8.24 -11.70 -5.70
N ALA A 495 -8.66 -10.62 -5.04
CA ALA A 495 -7.83 -9.94 -4.05
C ALA A 495 -7.46 -10.85 -2.87
N ASP A 496 -8.38 -11.69 -2.39
CA ASP A 496 -8.12 -12.59 -1.27
C ASP A 496 -7.17 -13.73 -1.62
N ARG A 497 -7.19 -14.21 -2.88
CA ARG A 497 -6.17 -15.12 -3.41
C ARG A 497 -4.79 -14.45 -3.45
N ALA A 498 -4.70 -13.24 -4.00
CA ALA A 498 -3.45 -12.48 -4.02
C ALA A 498 -2.92 -12.18 -2.60
N ARG A 499 -3.81 -11.86 -1.66
CA ARG A 499 -3.45 -11.56 -0.27
C ARG A 499 -2.91 -12.77 0.50
N GLN A 500 -3.04 -14.00 -0.01
CA GLN A 500 -2.32 -15.14 0.56
C GLN A 500 -0.80 -14.93 0.53
N TRP A 501 -0.32 -14.33 -0.55
CA TRP A 501 1.09 -14.03 -0.80
C TRP A 501 1.48 -12.57 -0.53
N ARG A 502 0.52 -11.65 -0.56
CA ARG A 502 0.71 -10.20 -0.35
C ARG A 502 -0.34 -9.64 0.60
N ALA A 503 -0.19 -9.89 1.91
CA ALA A 503 -1.26 -9.66 2.90
C ALA A 503 -1.72 -8.20 3.01
N GLN A 504 -0.81 -7.24 2.80
CA GLN A 504 -1.07 -5.80 2.90
C GLN A 504 -1.60 -5.17 1.61
N LEU A 505 -1.92 -5.99 0.60
CA LEU A 505 -2.30 -5.49 -0.70
C LEU A 505 -3.59 -4.65 -0.65
N LYS A 506 -3.49 -3.41 -1.15
CA LYS A 506 -4.61 -2.48 -1.38
C LYS A 506 -5.31 -2.77 -2.71
N THR A 507 -6.57 -2.37 -2.85
CA THR A 507 -7.34 -2.59 -4.08
C THR A 507 -7.86 -1.29 -4.68
N ALA A 508 -7.72 -1.18 -6.00
CA ALA A 508 -8.34 -0.17 -6.83
C ALA A 508 -9.12 -0.84 -7.97
N ARG A 509 -10.19 -0.22 -8.45
CA ARG A 509 -10.92 -0.68 -9.64
C ARG A 509 -11.32 0.48 -10.52
N ASN A 510 -11.10 0.34 -11.84
CA ASN A 510 -11.54 1.34 -12.80
C ASN A 510 -13.08 1.44 -12.84
N LEU A 511 -13.57 2.66 -12.85
CA LEU A 511 -14.99 3.02 -12.90
C LEU A 511 -15.21 3.98 -14.07
N TYR A 512 -16.16 3.66 -14.94
CA TYR A 512 -16.58 4.58 -16.01
C TYR A 512 -17.23 5.84 -15.43
N ALA A 513 -17.07 6.98 -16.11
CA ALA A 513 -17.68 8.25 -15.68
C ALA A 513 -19.22 8.23 -15.79
N ARG A 514 -19.77 7.45 -16.72
CA ARG A 514 -21.23 7.40 -16.95
C ARG A 514 -22.03 6.90 -15.73
N PRO A 515 -21.69 5.79 -15.05
CA PRO A 515 -22.30 5.42 -13.76
C PRO A 515 -22.31 6.50 -12.68
N VAL A 516 -21.38 7.46 -12.74
CA VAL A 516 -21.34 8.59 -11.79
C VAL A 516 -22.29 9.71 -12.22
N LEU A 517 -22.25 10.09 -13.49
CA LEU A 517 -23.05 11.19 -14.04
C LEU A 517 -24.51 10.80 -14.32
N GLN A 518 -24.77 9.53 -14.57
CA GLN A 518 -26.06 8.94 -14.91
C GLN A 518 -26.24 7.61 -14.16
N PRO A 519 -26.57 7.62 -12.85
CA PRO A 519 -26.62 6.40 -12.03
C PRO A 519 -27.51 5.27 -12.57
N ALA A 520 -28.54 5.58 -13.36
CA ALA A 520 -29.36 4.56 -14.03
C ALA A 520 -28.56 3.67 -15.00
N SER A 521 -27.38 4.11 -15.46
CA SER A 521 -26.49 3.31 -16.31
C SER A 521 -25.87 2.13 -15.59
N GLU A 522 -25.99 2.03 -14.26
CA GLU A 522 -25.66 0.81 -13.53
C GLU A 522 -26.32 -0.43 -14.16
N ALA A 523 -27.50 -0.30 -14.77
CA ALA A 523 -28.22 -1.38 -15.43
C ALA A 523 -27.47 -2.05 -16.59
N TRP A 524 -26.54 -1.35 -17.24
CA TRP A 524 -25.73 -1.86 -18.37
C TRP A 524 -24.21 -1.65 -18.19
N PHE A 525 -23.78 -1.29 -16.98
CA PHE A 525 -22.37 -1.31 -16.57
C PHE A 525 -22.13 -2.28 -15.42
N ALA A 526 -23.11 -2.55 -14.56
CA ALA A 526 -22.90 -3.24 -13.27
C ALA A 526 -21.77 -2.57 -12.45
N GLN A 527 -21.80 -1.23 -12.42
CA GLN A 527 -20.86 -0.39 -11.68
C GLN A 527 -21.62 0.72 -10.95
N SER A 528 -21.19 1.03 -9.73
CA SER A 528 -21.77 2.08 -8.90
C SER A 528 -20.70 2.71 -8.02
N LEU A 529 -20.61 4.04 -8.03
CA LEU A 529 -19.61 4.78 -7.25
C LEU A 529 -19.74 4.51 -5.74
N ALA A 530 -20.97 4.46 -5.22
CA ALA A 530 -21.21 4.20 -3.81
C ALA A 530 -20.77 2.78 -3.42
N ALA A 531 -21.11 1.78 -4.24
CA ALA A 531 -20.70 0.40 -4.01
C ALA A 531 -19.17 0.24 -4.10
N PHE A 532 -18.52 0.91 -5.06
CA PHE A 532 -17.08 0.84 -5.25
C PHE A 532 -16.32 1.50 -4.09
N ASN A 533 -16.73 2.71 -3.67
CA ASN A 533 -16.11 3.39 -2.52
C ASN A 533 -16.28 2.59 -1.21
N ALA A 534 -17.31 1.76 -1.09
CA ALA A 534 -17.46 0.85 0.04
C ALA A 534 -16.61 -0.44 -0.09
N ALA A 535 -16.26 -0.84 -1.31
CA ALA A 535 -15.65 -2.14 -1.59
C ALA A 535 -14.12 -2.12 -1.79
N TYR A 536 -13.58 -1.02 -2.28
CA TYR A 536 -12.16 -0.87 -2.63
C TYR A 536 -11.50 0.21 -1.78
N ASP A 537 -10.17 0.14 -1.65
CA ASP A 537 -9.39 1.22 -1.03
C ASP A 537 -9.47 2.49 -1.89
N TYR A 538 -9.45 2.32 -3.22
CA TYR A 538 -9.67 3.40 -4.18
C TYR A 538 -10.64 3.02 -5.30
N THR A 539 -11.45 3.98 -5.73
CA THR A 539 -12.20 3.93 -6.99
C THR A 539 -11.42 4.72 -8.03
N ALA A 540 -10.93 4.06 -9.08
CA ALA A 540 -10.20 4.69 -10.18
C ALA A 540 -11.19 5.22 -11.22
N LEU A 541 -11.72 6.42 -11.00
CA LEU A 541 -12.69 7.06 -11.89
C LEU A 541 -11.98 7.54 -13.16
N MET A 542 -12.32 6.92 -14.29
CA MET A 542 -11.82 7.30 -15.60
C MET A 542 -12.47 8.62 -16.02
N ALA A 543 -11.86 9.75 -15.67
CA ALA A 543 -12.28 11.11 -15.99
C ALA A 543 -11.90 11.45 -17.45
N MET A 544 -12.34 10.59 -18.37
CA MET A 544 -11.97 10.56 -19.77
C MET A 544 -13.23 10.75 -20.63
N PRO A 545 -13.70 12.00 -20.83
CA PRO A 545 -14.98 12.27 -21.51
C PRO A 545 -15.06 11.69 -22.93
N GLN A 546 -13.92 11.42 -23.58
CA GLN A 546 -13.90 10.74 -24.88
C GLN A 546 -14.48 9.33 -24.87
N LEU A 547 -14.42 8.59 -23.75
CA LEU A 547 -15.01 7.26 -23.64
C LEU A 547 -16.54 7.33 -23.72
N ASP A 548 -17.11 8.47 -23.31
CA ASP A 548 -18.55 8.74 -23.35
C ASP A 548 -18.98 9.60 -24.55
N GLN A 549 -18.08 9.85 -25.51
CA GLN A 549 -18.31 10.78 -26.64
C GLN A 549 -18.70 12.20 -26.19
N GLU A 550 -18.29 12.60 -24.98
CA GLU A 550 -18.53 13.91 -24.40
C GLU A 550 -17.39 14.89 -24.73
N PRO A 551 -17.65 16.21 -24.77
CA PRO A 551 -16.61 17.22 -24.92
C PRO A 551 -15.78 17.36 -23.64
N ALA A 552 -14.46 17.43 -23.79
CA ALA A 552 -13.51 17.60 -22.70
C ALA A 552 -13.43 19.05 -22.18
N SER A 553 -14.57 19.56 -21.70
CA SER A 553 -14.77 20.93 -21.21
C SER A 553 -14.65 21.04 -19.68
N ASP A 554 -14.26 22.22 -19.20
CA ASP A 554 -14.22 22.52 -17.76
C ASP A 554 -15.57 22.26 -17.06
N ALA A 555 -16.68 22.52 -17.76
CA ALA A 555 -18.02 22.27 -17.23
C ALA A 555 -18.28 20.78 -16.99
N TRP A 556 -17.76 19.90 -17.85
CA TRP A 556 -17.87 18.45 -17.67
C TRP A 556 -17.08 17.99 -16.45
N PHE A 557 -15.81 18.42 -16.30
CA PHE A 557 -14.99 18.06 -15.14
C PHE A 557 -15.57 18.58 -13.82
N LYS A 558 -16.08 19.82 -13.79
CA LYS A 558 -16.76 20.38 -12.60
C LYS A 558 -18.01 19.59 -12.24
N ARG A 559 -18.81 19.19 -13.23
CA ARG A 559 -20.01 18.37 -13.01
C ARG A 559 -19.66 16.99 -12.46
N LEU A 560 -18.62 16.35 -13.00
CA LEU A 560 -18.13 15.07 -12.50
C LEU A 560 -17.63 15.18 -11.06
N ALA A 561 -16.81 16.19 -10.76
CA ALA A 561 -16.33 16.44 -9.40
C ALA A 561 -17.48 16.70 -8.42
N ALA A 562 -18.48 17.49 -8.80
CA ALA A 562 -19.67 17.72 -7.98
C ALA A 562 -20.48 16.45 -7.73
N ALA A 563 -20.64 15.58 -8.73
CA ALA A 563 -21.33 14.31 -8.59
C ALA A 563 -20.61 13.35 -7.62
N VAL A 564 -19.28 13.31 -7.66
CA VAL A 564 -18.46 12.56 -6.69
C VAL A 564 -18.57 13.16 -5.29
N ALA A 565 -18.49 14.49 -5.15
CA ALA A 565 -18.58 15.18 -3.86
C ALA A 565 -19.91 14.96 -3.15
N ALA A 566 -20.99 14.72 -3.92
CA ALA A 566 -22.31 14.43 -3.37
C ALA A 566 -22.41 13.03 -2.73
N GLN A 567 -21.45 12.13 -2.97
CA GLN A 567 -21.43 10.79 -2.39
C GLN A 567 -20.65 10.74 -1.07
N PRO A 568 -21.10 9.95 -0.07
CA PRO A 568 -20.32 9.69 1.14
C PRO A 568 -18.91 9.19 0.80
N HIS A 569 -17.89 9.78 1.43
CA HIS A 569 -16.47 9.48 1.18
C HIS A 569 -16.02 9.62 -0.29
N GLY A 570 -16.79 10.31 -1.15
CA GLY A 570 -16.48 10.45 -2.57
C GLY A 570 -15.09 11.04 -2.81
N MET A 571 -14.77 12.17 -2.17
CA MET A 571 -13.46 12.82 -2.32
C MET A 571 -12.33 12.13 -1.57
N ASP A 572 -12.66 11.21 -0.66
CA ASP A 572 -11.69 10.49 0.19
C ASP A 572 -11.21 9.17 -0.43
N ARG A 573 -12.00 8.60 -1.36
CA ARG A 573 -11.73 7.28 -1.96
C ARG A 573 -11.71 7.28 -3.49
N THR A 574 -12.13 8.35 -4.15
CA THR A 574 -12.17 8.41 -5.61
C THR A 574 -10.93 9.10 -6.18
N LEU A 575 -10.18 8.36 -7.00
CA LEU A 575 -9.09 8.87 -7.81
C LEU A 575 -9.59 9.27 -9.19
N PHE A 576 -9.31 10.50 -9.61
CA PHE A 576 -9.66 10.98 -10.94
C PHE A 576 -8.49 10.76 -11.89
N GLU A 577 -8.68 9.86 -12.85
CA GLU A 577 -7.68 9.48 -13.84
C GLU A 577 -7.96 10.14 -15.18
N LEU A 578 -7.01 10.93 -15.67
CA LEU A 578 -7.14 11.68 -16.91
C LEU A 578 -6.38 11.01 -18.05
N ALA A 579 -6.94 11.05 -19.24
CA ALA A 579 -6.23 10.57 -20.42
C ALA A 579 -5.15 11.55 -20.87
N THR A 580 -4.00 11.02 -21.26
CA THR A 580 -2.90 11.77 -21.90
C THR A 580 -2.97 11.71 -23.43
N VAL A 581 -3.91 10.94 -23.99
CA VAL A 581 -4.17 10.82 -25.42
C VAL A 581 -5.67 10.96 -25.71
N ASP A 582 -6.00 11.39 -26.93
CA ASP A 582 -7.39 11.38 -27.44
C ASP A 582 -7.57 10.22 -28.42
N TRP A 583 -8.15 9.12 -27.92
CA TRP A 583 -8.40 7.91 -28.71
C TRP A 583 -9.38 8.15 -29.88
N ARG A 584 -10.28 9.14 -29.78
CA ARG A 584 -11.16 9.54 -30.90
C ARG A 584 -10.38 10.10 -32.10
N SER A 585 -9.21 10.67 -31.83
CA SER A 585 -8.35 11.28 -32.83
C SER A 585 -7.19 10.37 -33.25
N GLY A 586 -7.32 9.05 -33.07
CA GLY A 586 -6.27 8.07 -33.37
C GLY A 586 -5.11 8.09 -32.37
N GLY A 587 -5.39 8.39 -31.10
CA GLY A 587 -4.39 8.37 -30.03
C GLY A 587 -3.47 9.60 -30.01
N LYS A 588 -3.91 10.74 -30.54
CA LYS A 588 -3.10 11.97 -30.51
C LYS A 588 -2.82 12.41 -29.07
N PRO A 589 -1.57 12.76 -28.72
CA PRO A 589 -1.25 13.25 -27.37
C PRO A 589 -2.01 14.52 -27.01
N VAL A 590 -2.50 14.57 -25.79
CA VAL A 590 -3.04 15.77 -25.15
C VAL A 590 -1.85 16.63 -24.67
N PRO A 591 -1.79 17.94 -25.00
CA PRO A 591 -0.72 18.80 -24.52
C PRO A 591 -0.63 18.81 -22.98
N ALA A 592 0.59 18.77 -22.43
CA ALA A 592 0.81 18.66 -20.99
C ALA A 592 0.24 19.86 -20.22
N GLU A 593 0.22 21.05 -20.82
CA GLU A 593 -0.35 22.27 -20.23
C GLU A 593 -1.87 22.17 -20.10
N VAL A 594 -2.53 21.55 -21.08
CA VAL A 594 -3.98 21.30 -21.04
C VAL A 594 -4.31 20.27 -19.97
N LEU A 595 -3.50 19.20 -19.87
CA LEU A 595 -3.64 18.19 -18.83
C LEU A 595 -3.43 18.80 -17.43
N GLY A 596 -2.36 19.58 -17.23
CA GLY A 596 -2.06 20.27 -15.98
C GLY A 596 -3.17 21.25 -15.55
N ALA A 597 -3.72 22.02 -16.50
CA ALA A 597 -4.85 22.91 -16.23
C ALA A 597 -6.10 22.15 -15.73
N ARG A 598 -6.39 20.98 -16.31
CA ARG A 598 -7.51 20.12 -15.88
C ARG A 598 -7.27 19.50 -14.50
N LEU A 599 -6.06 19.03 -14.22
CA LEU A 599 -5.69 18.53 -12.88
C LEU A 599 -5.85 19.63 -11.83
N ARG A 600 -5.34 20.84 -12.09
CA ARG A 600 -5.51 21.99 -11.18
C ARG A 600 -6.97 22.38 -11.01
N LEU A 601 -7.79 22.31 -12.08
CA LEU A 601 -9.22 22.53 -11.99
C LEU A 601 -9.88 21.54 -11.02
N LEU A 602 -9.59 20.24 -11.14
CA LEU A 602 -10.13 19.21 -10.26
C LEU A 602 -9.69 19.43 -8.80
N GLN A 603 -8.42 19.77 -8.56
CA GLN A 603 -7.94 20.15 -7.22
C GLN A 603 -8.74 21.32 -6.64
N ALA A 604 -9.02 22.35 -7.45
CA ALA A 604 -9.83 23.49 -7.04
C ALA A 604 -11.30 23.13 -6.76
N GLN A 605 -11.78 21.96 -7.22
CA GLN A 605 -13.09 21.40 -6.85
C GLN A 605 -13.04 20.49 -5.61
N GLY A 606 -11.88 20.38 -4.95
CA GLY A 606 -11.71 19.54 -3.76
C GLY A 606 -11.27 18.10 -4.04
N VAL A 607 -10.94 17.76 -5.30
CA VAL A 607 -10.42 16.43 -5.64
C VAL A 607 -9.04 16.24 -5.04
N ARG A 608 -8.90 15.21 -4.20
CA ARG A 608 -7.65 14.88 -3.50
C ARG A 608 -6.75 13.97 -4.33
N HIS A 609 -7.30 12.91 -4.93
CA HIS A 609 -6.56 11.84 -5.59
C HIS A 609 -6.60 12.03 -7.11
N LEU A 610 -5.43 12.01 -7.76
CA LEU A 610 -5.29 12.32 -9.17
C LEU A 610 -4.34 11.34 -9.85
N GLY A 611 -4.63 11.00 -11.09
CA GLY A 611 -3.75 10.19 -11.92
C GLY A 611 -3.89 10.50 -13.40
N TYR A 612 -3.06 9.85 -14.21
CA TYR A 612 -3.21 9.88 -15.66
C TYR A 612 -2.78 8.56 -16.32
N TYR A 613 -3.30 8.34 -17.52
CA TYR A 613 -2.99 7.19 -18.38
C TYR A 613 -3.04 7.59 -19.87
N PRO A 614 -2.18 7.04 -20.76
CA PRO A 614 -0.92 6.33 -20.48
C PRO A 614 0.26 7.28 -20.20
N ASP A 615 1.36 6.74 -19.67
CA ASP A 615 2.68 7.38 -19.66
C ASP A 615 3.57 6.84 -20.80
N ASP A 616 3.75 7.65 -21.84
CA ASP A 616 4.66 7.35 -22.95
C ASP A 616 6.05 7.91 -22.60
N PHE A 617 6.73 7.24 -21.67
CA PHE A 617 8.06 7.62 -21.19
C PHE A 617 9.13 7.56 -22.29
N VAL A 618 8.93 6.75 -23.33
CA VAL A 618 9.82 6.62 -24.49
C VAL A 618 9.82 7.90 -25.31
N ALA A 619 8.64 8.45 -25.63
CA ALA A 619 8.53 9.74 -26.32
C ALA A 619 8.55 10.96 -25.36
N GLY A 620 8.67 10.72 -24.04
CA GLY A 620 8.66 11.76 -23.02
C GLY A 620 7.31 12.48 -22.89
N ARG A 621 6.20 11.76 -23.03
CA ARG A 621 4.82 12.28 -23.03
C ARG A 621 4.00 11.72 -21.86
N PRO A 622 3.27 12.57 -21.12
CA PRO A 622 3.30 14.04 -21.18
C PRO A 622 4.68 14.60 -20.83
N ALA A 623 5.01 15.81 -21.28
CA ALA A 623 6.30 16.43 -21.01
C ALA A 623 6.54 16.53 -19.49
N LEU A 624 7.64 15.93 -19.00
CA LEU A 624 7.90 15.71 -17.57
C LEU A 624 7.82 17.00 -16.76
N GLU A 625 8.55 18.05 -17.18
CA GLU A 625 8.61 19.30 -16.43
C GLU A 625 7.29 20.07 -16.44
N ALA A 626 6.44 19.85 -17.44
CA ALA A 626 5.12 20.47 -17.51
C ALA A 626 4.09 19.76 -16.61
N ILE A 627 4.17 18.42 -16.48
CA ILE A 627 3.20 17.65 -15.70
C ILE A 627 3.57 17.52 -14.22
N ARG A 628 4.87 17.49 -13.90
CA ARG A 628 5.41 17.28 -12.55
C ARG A 628 4.76 18.16 -11.46
N PRO A 629 4.51 19.47 -11.66
CA PRO A 629 3.90 20.32 -10.63
C PRO A 629 2.48 19.89 -10.21
N TYR A 630 1.80 19.07 -11.01
CA TYR A 630 0.43 18.64 -10.77
C TYR A 630 0.33 17.20 -10.24
N ILE A 631 1.36 16.39 -10.51
CA ILE A 631 1.37 14.95 -10.18
C ILE A 631 2.42 14.57 -9.12
N SER A 632 3.34 15.46 -8.74
CA SER A 632 4.31 15.13 -7.68
C SER A 632 3.62 15.05 -6.31
N ALA A 633 3.88 13.99 -5.55
CA ALA A 633 3.45 13.83 -4.16
C ALA A 633 4.44 14.43 -3.14
N ALA A 634 5.64 14.79 -3.59
CA ALA A 634 6.69 15.36 -2.73
C ALA A 634 6.72 16.91 -2.78
N GLU A 635 6.32 17.49 -3.91
CA GLU A 635 6.45 18.93 -4.15
C GLU A 635 5.13 19.68 -3.95
N HIS A 636 3.96 19.09 -4.28
CA HIS A 636 2.68 19.78 -4.13
C HIS A 636 1.42 18.88 -3.91
N PRO A 637 0.58 19.15 -2.89
CA PRO A 637 0.84 20.11 -1.80
C PRO A 637 2.07 19.67 -1.01
N PHE A 638 2.86 20.64 -0.55
CA PHE A 638 4.11 20.37 0.18
C PHE A 638 3.88 19.29 1.23
N ARG A 639 4.72 18.23 1.26
CA ARG A 639 4.83 17.45 2.50
C ARG A 639 5.33 18.43 3.55
N GLU A 640 4.49 18.77 4.53
CA GLU A 640 5.00 19.50 5.69
C GLU A 640 6.11 18.65 6.32
N PRO A 641 7.26 19.26 6.65
CA PRO A 641 8.46 18.56 7.11
C PRO A 641 8.25 17.77 8.40
#